data_AF-A0A388M7T4-F1
#
_entry.id   AF-A0A388M7T4-F1
#
_cell.length_a   1.000
_cell.length_b   1.000
_cell.length_c   1.000
_cell.angle_alpha   90.00
_cell.angle_beta   90.00
_cell.angle_gamma   90.00
#
_symmetry.space_group_name_H-M   'P 1'
#
loop_
_entity.id
_entity.type
_entity.pdbx_description
1 polymer ?
#
loop_
_entity_poly.entity_id
_entity_poly.type
_entity_poly.pdbx_seq_one_letter_code
_entity_poly.pdbx_strand_id
1 'polypeptide(L)'
;MEGKLRVGEVRCALADAVLRHVGDEVILQKISEEFSRCEDNKQKMRLLLHYADRLPRLDKEDCIPENQVMGCTSRVWVTARLDDEGRVWFSGDSDAELSRGLCAVLIEGISGLTPEAILDVREATLASMHLSPITTRSRINGFYNMLKMMQKRAGELALLRDGLTPVAPFPSILITANGELQPRGDFAESQARFLFPDPYAVDNLVSLVSSKKIGVVAHFYTDPEVQGVLAAARSRWPHILISDSLVMADGAVKMAEAGCTTIAVLGVDFMSENVRAILDQAGYSHVGVYRMSHLEIGCSLATAAQGTSYVKFLDEASKTPNALHVIYINTSLETKAEAQLKVPTITCTSSNVVQTILQASAQVPEVSIWYGPDTYMGANLAFVLREMENLSDEEIAAIHSAHNRKTISALLSRFHYFQDGACIVHDIFGSEVVKRVKAGYSDAYQAAHFEVPGEMFAMAMEAKRRQMGVVGSTSNILSFITDKTREAIAQGHDQRLQFVLGTESGMITSIVGKVREILKKNMNAGGARGPMVDVEIVFPVSSDAITASSEVSGGNLSSLSSSAPGGQGLEELKVAVRPASGVIGELGVVPGVQGGEGCSISGGCASCPYMKMNSLNALLHVCRWIGTDSEAMLSAYKPRLVRDQVGGRSLVDLGCTPILHMRHFQFDSVRPSFAGSTTRVIISSGVLVKGQLKVREMSTTSDGVPEENHGFNYDLVVIGGGSGGLACSREAVKYGKKVAVLDYVNPTPKGAQWGLGGTCVNVGCIPKLLMHHVGLLGETLVDAEEAGWKVKVGGHDWGKMVQVVQDYIGSLNWGYRIALRDEKIDYINAYGRFTNPHTLECKDRRGKVQNITSRRFVIAVGGRPRYLGVEGDKELCITSDDIFSLDGPPGKTLCVGASYISLECAGFLTGLGYDVTVMARSIFLRGFDQHAAEHIAQYMEDHGTKIIKKAVPVKFEEAENGKILVSYAEQGNVLKKDVFDTVILAVGRDALTLDLGLDKAGVRFNPTTGKIPAVNEQTNVDHIFAVGDVLEGRQELTPVAIKAGILLARRLYGNSNMPMDYNLVPTTVFTPLEYGCIGMSEEQAEQTFGADNIELITLLTENERVVGLHVVAPNAGEITQGYAVAMKMGATKADFDATVGIHPTISEEFTLLKITKRSGISPFKTGC
;
A
#
# COMPACT_ATOMS: atom_id res chain seq x y z
N MET A 1 -63.46 48.26 25.44
CA MET A 1 -62.79 47.69 26.62
C MET A 1 -61.90 46.55 26.16
N GLU A 2 -60.74 46.46 26.80
CA GLU A 2 -59.55 45.67 26.47
C GLU A 2 -59.75 44.14 26.52
N GLY A 3 -58.82 43.38 25.90
CA GLY A 3 -58.29 42.16 26.55
C GLY A 3 -58.15 40.86 25.73
N LYS A 4 -56.98 40.69 25.07
CA LYS A 4 -56.11 39.48 24.85
C LYS A 4 -56.70 38.05 24.73
N LEU A 5 -56.33 37.35 23.63
CA LEU A 5 -55.47 36.14 23.50
C LEU A 5 -55.61 35.56 22.07
N ARG A 6 -54.58 35.69 21.21
CA ARG A 6 -53.54 34.70 20.80
C ARG A 6 -53.90 33.78 19.61
N VAL A 7 -53.32 34.17 18.47
CA VAL A 7 -52.63 33.38 17.42
C VAL A 7 -52.94 31.88 17.36
N GLY A 8 -53.75 31.53 16.36
CA GLY A 8 -53.93 30.18 15.84
C GLY A 8 -54.88 30.28 14.65
N GLU A 9 -54.46 29.71 13.52
CA GLU A 9 -55.25 29.51 12.28
C GLU A 9 -55.50 30.73 11.39
N VAL A 10 -54.79 30.80 10.25
CA VAL A 10 -55.38 30.92 8.90
C VAL A 10 -54.38 30.41 7.83
N ARG A 11 -54.71 29.24 7.27
CA ARG A 11 -54.55 28.75 5.87
C ARG A 11 -53.16 28.64 5.20
N CYS A 12 -52.83 27.42 4.81
CA CYS A 12 -52.87 26.96 3.39
C CYS A 12 -52.91 25.42 3.39
N ALA A 13 -54.07 24.78 3.29
CA ALA A 13 -54.67 24.32 2.03
C ALA A 13 -53.69 23.58 1.10
N LEU A 14 -53.03 22.53 1.61
CA LEU A 14 -52.35 21.51 0.79
C LEU A 14 -52.46 20.12 1.42
N ALA A 15 -53.61 19.84 2.03
CA ALA A 15 -53.96 18.54 2.59
C ALA A 15 -55.45 18.28 2.30
N ASP A 16 -55.75 17.77 1.12
CA ASP A 16 -56.35 16.45 0.98
C ASP A 16 -56.75 16.14 -0.47
N ALA A 17 -56.36 14.94 -0.89
CA ALA A 17 -56.91 14.15 -2.00
C ALA A 17 -56.62 14.59 -3.44
N VAL A 18 -55.52 14.07 -4.01
CA VAL A 18 -55.58 13.16 -5.18
C VAL A 18 -54.46 12.11 -5.09
N LEU A 19 -54.86 10.83 -4.91
CA LEU A 19 -54.11 9.58 -5.12
C LEU A 19 -53.01 9.19 -4.11
N ARG A 20 -53.45 8.51 -3.04
CA ARG A 20 -52.66 7.44 -2.41
C ARG A 20 -52.51 6.29 -3.42
N HIS A 21 -51.29 5.78 -3.52
CA HIS A 21 -50.84 4.57 -4.25
C HIS A 21 -50.76 4.67 -5.78
N VAL A 22 -49.68 5.28 -6.28
CA VAL A 22 -49.02 4.87 -7.53
C VAL A 22 -47.51 5.05 -7.32
N GLY A 23 -46.70 4.06 -7.67
CA GLY A 23 -45.29 3.93 -7.26
C GLY A 23 -44.41 5.17 -7.43
N ASP A 24 -43.37 5.25 -6.61
CA ASP A 24 -42.47 6.38 -6.37
C ASP A 24 -41.65 6.87 -7.61
N GLU A 25 -41.97 6.43 -8.82
CA GLU A 25 -41.35 6.83 -10.10
C GLU A 25 -42.25 7.71 -11.00
N VAL A 26 -43.52 7.94 -10.63
CA VAL A 26 -44.57 8.31 -11.59
C VAL A 26 -44.67 9.82 -11.90
N ILE A 27 -44.20 10.72 -11.04
CA ILE A 27 -44.40 12.18 -11.25
C ILE A 27 -43.44 12.74 -12.30
N LEU A 28 -42.13 12.48 -12.18
CA LEU A 28 -41.16 12.92 -13.18
C LEU A 28 -41.43 12.31 -14.57
N GLN A 29 -41.90 11.06 -14.62
CA GLN A 29 -42.35 10.44 -15.87
C GLN A 29 -43.56 11.18 -16.48
N LYS A 30 -44.57 11.53 -15.68
CA LYS A 30 -45.71 12.34 -16.14
C LYS A 30 -45.28 13.70 -16.68
N ILE A 31 -44.38 14.39 -15.98
CA ILE A 31 -43.82 15.66 -16.45
C ILE A 31 -43.07 15.44 -17.78
N SER A 32 -42.28 14.36 -17.89
CA SER A 32 -41.60 14.03 -19.14
C SER A 32 -42.57 13.73 -20.29
N GLU A 33 -43.69 13.05 -20.04
CA GLU A 33 -44.74 12.84 -21.02
C GLU A 33 -45.40 14.15 -21.44
N GLU A 34 -45.61 15.09 -20.51
CA GLU A 34 -46.18 16.42 -20.80
C GLU A 34 -45.28 17.22 -21.75
N PHE A 35 -43.97 17.25 -21.48
CA PHE A 35 -42.99 17.84 -22.41
C PHE A 35 -42.93 17.11 -23.75
N SER A 36 -43.13 15.78 -23.77
CA SER A 36 -43.14 14.99 -25.00
C SER A 36 -44.38 15.22 -25.87
N ARG A 37 -45.52 15.59 -25.25
CA ARG A 37 -46.80 15.87 -25.93
C ARG A 37 -46.88 17.27 -26.54
N CYS A 38 -45.95 18.16 -26.21
CA CYS A 38 -45.90 19.50 -26.79
C CYS A 38 -45.66 19.43 -28.31
N GLU A 39 -46.54 20.05 -29.09
CA GLU A 39 -46.55 19.97 -30.56
C GLU A 39 -45.39 20.75 -31.20
N ASP A 40 -44.89 21.80 -30.54
CA ASP A 40 -43.79 22.62 -31.00
C ASP A 40 -42.86 23.12 -29.88
N ASN A 41 -41.73 23.68 -30.28
CA ASN A 41 -40.71 24.22 -29.38
C ASN A 41 -41.19 25.44 -28.57
N LYS A 42 -42.18 26.21 -29.06
CA LYS A 42 -42.73 27.36 -28.32
C LYS A 42 -43.61 26.90 -27.16
N GLN A 43 -44.39 25.84 -27.35
CA GLN A 43 -45.18 25.21 -26.29
C GLN A 43 -44.27 24.66 -25.19
N LYS A 44 -43.21 23.92 -25.55
CA LYS A 44 -42.22 23.42 -24.58
C LYS A 44 -41.56 24.54 -23.79
N MET A 45 -41.20 25.64 -24.46
CA MET A 45 -40.61 26.81 -23.81
C MET A 45 -41.57 27.47 -22.81
N ARG A 46 -42.85 27.64 -23.18
CA ARG A 46 -43.87 28.19 -22.26
C ARG A 46 -44.10 27.29 -21.07
N LEU A 47 -44.14 25.97 -21.27
CA LEU A 47 -44.29 25.01 -20.18
C LEU A 47 -43.10 25.08 -19.22
N LEU A 48 -41.87 25.17 -19.73
CA LEU A 48 -40.68 25.32 -18.90
C LEU A 48 -40.70 26.63 -18.08
N LEU A 49 -41.11 27.74 -18.68
CA LEU A 49 -41.27 29.02 -17.97
C LEU A 49 -42.42 28.99 -16.95
N HIS A 50 -43.49 28.23 -17.23
CA HIS A 50 -44.58 28.02 -16.27
C HIS A 50 -44.10 27.32 -14.98
N TYR A 51 -43.21 26.33 -15.10
CA TYR A 51 -42.56 25.73 -13.94
C TYR A 51 -41.66 26.74 -13.21
N ALA A 52 -40.94 27.60 -13.94
CA ALA A 52 -40.09 28.64 -13.33
C ALA A 52 -40.90 29.64 -12.48
N ASP A 53 -42.06 30.08 -12.98
CA ASP A 53 -42.95 31.04 -12.29
C ASP A 53 -43.55 30.46 -11.00
N ARG A 54 -43.77 29.15 -10.95
CA ARG A 54 -44.36 28.45 -9.80
C ARG A 54 -43.34 28.11 -8.71
N LEU A 55 -42.06 28.06 -9.02
CA LEU A 55 -41.01 27.77 -8.05
C LEU A 55 -40.83 28.98 -7.10
N PRO A 56 -41.02 28.84 -5.78
CA PRO A 56 -40.77 29.94 -4.84
C PRO A 56 -39.32 30.44 -4.92
N ARG A 57 -39.08 31.72 -4.60
CA ARG A 57 -37.71 32.25 -4.49
C ARG A 57 -37.01 31.64 -3.28
N LEU A 58 -35.74 31.29 -3.42
CA LEU A 58 -34.91 30.79 -2.33
C LEU A 58 -34.46 31.95 -1.44
N ASP A 59 -34.36 31.70 -0.13
CA ASP A 59 -33.90 32.71 0.82
C ASP A 59 -32.44 33.10 0.54
N LYS A 60 -32.10 34.37 0.74
CA LYS A 60 -30.74 34.87 0.44
C LYS A 60 -29.65 34.19 1.28
N GLU A 61 -30.01 33.69 2.46
CA GLU A 61 -29.12 32.96 3.36
C GLU A 61 -28.77 31.57 2.82
N ASP A 62 -29.62 30.99 1.97
CA ASP A 62 -29.39 29.69 1.32
C ASP A 62 -28.66 29.83 -0.03
N CYS A 63 -28.52 31.04 -0.56
CA CYS A 63 -27.79 31.34 -1.80
C CYS A 63 -26.26 31.42 -1.58
N ILE A 64 -25.70 30.43 -0.87
CA ILE A 64 -24.27 30.29 -0.55
C ILE A 64 -23.55 29.37 -1.55
N PRO A 65 -22.21 29.46 -1.68
CA PRO A 65 -21.44 28.61 -2.59
C PRO A 65 -21.67 27.10 -2.39
N GLU A 66 -21.91 26.64 -1.16
CA GLU A 66 -22.16 25.23 -0.82
C GLU A 66 -23.47 24.67 -1.39
N ASN A 67 -24.44 25.54 -1.69
CA ASN A 67 -25.70 25.15 -2.30
C ASN A 67 -25.69 25.35 -3.82
N GLN A 68 -24.63 25.93 -4.38
CA GLN A 68 -24.52 26.23 -5.79
C GLN A 68 -24.18 24.98 -6.62
N VAL A 69 -24.93 24.75 -7.70
CA VAL A 69 -24.72 23.63 -8.61
C VAL A 69 -23.55 23.93 -9.56
N MET A 70 -22.50 23.12 -9.49
CA MET A 70 -21.32 23.24 -10.38
C MET A 70 -21.63 22.89 -11.84
N GLY A 71 -20.92 23.54 -12.76
CA GLY A 71 -21.02 23.29 -14.21
C GLY A 71 -22.23 23.91 -14.92
N CYS A 72 -23.08 24.65 -14.20
CA CYS A 72 -24.15 25.44 -14.79
C CYS A 72 -23.61 26.76 -15.38
N THR A 73 -24.10 27.17 -16.55
CA THR A 73 -23.76 28.50 -17.14
C THR A 73 -24.31 29.66 -16.33
N SER A 74 -25.48 29.45 -15.72
CA SER A 74 -26.15 30.38 -14.81
C SER A 74 -25.97 29.92 -13.37
N ARG A 75 -26.12 30.81 -12.40
CA ARG A 75 -26.08 30.41 -11.00
C ARG A 75 -27.38 29.71 -10.64
N VAL A 76 -27.26 28.53 -10.04
CA VAL A 76 -28.38 27.69 -9.62
C VAL A 76 -28.05 27.20 -8.23
N TRP A 77 -28.98 27.35 -7.30
CA TRP A 77 -28.85 26.87 -5.92
C TRP A 77 -29.91 25.82 -5.63
N VAL A 78 -29.53 24.79 -4.88
CA VAL A 78 -30.42 23.70 -4.46
C VAL A 78 -30.17 23.36 -3.00
N THR A 79 -31.25 23.31 -2.21
CA THR A 79 -31.27 22.82 -0.83
C THR A 79 -32.22 21.64 -0.70
N ALA A 80 -32.03 20.82 0.34
CA ALA A 80 -32.85 19.64 0.60
C ALA A 80 -33.12 19.51 2.10
N ARG A 81 -34.29 18.96 2.44
CA ARG A 81 -34.66 18.61 3.82
C ARG A 81 -35.40 17.28 3.85
N LEU A 82 -35.25 16.53 4.94
CA LEU A 82 -36.00 15.31 5.20
C LEU A 82 -37.23 15.65 6.05
N ASP A 83 -38.40 15.12 5.70
CA ASP A 83 -39.61 15.23 6.53
C ASP A 83 -39.72 14.08 7.56
N ASP A 84 -40.70 14.19 8.46
CA ASP A 84 -40.93 13.20 9.54
C ASP A 84 -41.34 11.80 9.01
N GLU A 85 -41.74 11.70 7.75
CA GLU A 85 -42.10 10.43 7.08
C GLU A 85 -40.93 9.85 6.28
N GLY A 86 -39.73 10.45 6.37
CA GLY A 86 -38.52 9.98 5.71
C GLY A 86 -38.45 10.32 4.21
N ARG A 87 -39.20 11.33 3.75
CA ARG A 87 -39.20 11.80 2.35
C ARG A 87 -38.41 13.09 2.19
N VAL A 88 -37.81 13.27 1.01
CA VAL A 88 -36.93 14.42 0.73
C VAL A 88 -37.70 15.51 0.01
N TRP A 89 -37.54 16.74 0.46
CA TRP A 89 -38.11 17.94 -0.16
C TRP A 89 -36.99 18.89 -0.60
N PHE A 90 -37.02 19.31 -1.86
CA PHE A 90 -36.03 20.22 -2.43
C PHE A 90 -36.58 21.64 -2.57
N SER A 91 -35.68 22.62 -2.42
CA SER A 91 -35.91 24.02 -2.79
C SER A 91 -34.75 24.49 -3.67
N GLY A 92 -34.97 25.48 -4.52
CA GLY A 92 -33.91 26.00 -5.36
C GLY A 92 -34.28 27.28 -6.09
N ASP A 93 -33.28 27.95 -6.65
CA ASP A 93 -33.47 29.17 -7.45
C ASP A 93 -32.36 29.32 -8.48
N SER A 94 -32.55 30.21 -9.45
CA SER A 94 -31.53 30.60 -10.42
C SER A 94 -31.62 32.08 -10.80
N ASP A 95 -30.48 32.65 -11.18
CA ASP A 95 -30.40 33.99 -11.76
C ASP A 95 -30.81 34.05 -13.24
N ALA A 96 -31.12 32.91 -13.86
CA ALA A 96 -31.66 32.82 -15.22
C ALA A 96 -32.97 32.03 -15.25
N GLU A 97 -34.02 32.62 -15.82
CA GLU A 97 -35.38 32.04 -15.84
C GLU A 97 -35.46 30.65 -16.48
N LEU A 98 -34.69 30.39 -17.55
CA LEU A 98 -34.69 29.06 -18.18
C LEU A 98 -34.06 27.98 -17.29
N SER A 99 -32.99 28.33 -16.57
CA SER A 99 -32.33 27.41 -15.63
C SER A 99 -33.17 27.23 -14.36
N ARG A 100 -33.90 28.27 -13.95
CA ARG A 100 -34.90 28.20 -12.88
C ARG A 100 -36.03 27.23 -13.25
N GLY A 101 -36.52 27.28 -14.49
CA GLY A 101 -37.52 26.34 -15.00
C GLY A 101 -37.01 24.89 -15.01
N LEU A 102 -35.75 24.66 -15.41
CA LEU A 102 -35.13 23.34 -15.34
C LEU A 102 -35.03 22.85 -13.89
N CYS A 103 -34.59 23.69 -12.96
CA CYS A 103 -34.54 23.36 -11.54
C CYS A 103 -35.94 23.02 -10.99
N ALA A 104 -36.95 23.82 -11.34
CA ALA A 104 -38.34 23.63 -10.94
C ALA A 104 -38.91 22.28 -11.39
N VAL A 105 -38.63 21.87 -12.63
CA VAL A 105 -39.07 20.57 -13.18
C VAL A 105 -38.52 19.41 -12.34
N LEU A 106 -37.24 19.46 -11.93
CA LEU A 106 -36.67 18.43 -11.07
C LEU A 106 -37.29 18.46 -9.68
N ILE A 107 -37.40 19.64 -9.05
CA ILE A 107 -37.97 19.81 -7.72
C ILE A 107 -39.40 19.25 -7.68
N GLU A 108 -40.26 19.60 -8.63
CA GLU A 108 -41.64 19.10 -8.70
C GLU A 108 -41.71 17.61 -9.04
N GLY A 109 -40.76 17.10 -9.82
CA GLY A 109 -40.72 15.70 -10.24
C GLY A 109 -40.22 14.71 -9.18
N ILE A 110 -39.35 15.15 -8.25
CA ILE A 110 -38.67 14.25 -7.30
C ILE A 110 -38.86 14.61 -5.82
N SER A 111 -39.40 15.79 -5.48
CA SER A 111 -39.71 16.10 -4.07
C SER A 111 -40.87 15.23 -3.58
N GLY A 112 -40.80 14.80 -2.32
CA GLY A 112 -41.76 13.88 -1.72
C GLY A 112 -41.48 12.40 -2.06
N LEU A 113 -40.33 12.08 -2.67
CA LEU A 113 -39.86 10.71 -2.83
C LEU A 113 -38.96 10.28 -1.66
N THR A 114 -38.81 8.98 -1.47
CA THR A 114 -37.79 8.43 -0.56
C THR A 114 -36.39 8.69 -1.14
N PRO A 115 -35.33 8.78 -0.30
CA PRO A 115 -33.97 8.90 -0.78
C PRO A 115 -33.57 7.83 -1.80
N GLU A 116 -34.01 6.58 -1.57
CA GLU A 116 -33.72 5.44 -2.44
C GLU A 116 -34.32 5.63 -3.84
N ALA A 117 -35.58 6.10 -3.92
CA ALA A 117 -36.23 6.37 -5.19
C ALA A 117 -35.56 7.53 -5.95
N ILE A 118 -35.05 8.56 -5.25
CA ILE A 118 -34.31 9.68 -5.86
C ILE A 118 -32.98 9.20 -6.45
N LEU A 119 -32.27 8.31 -5.74
CA LEU A 119 -31.02 7.72 -6.22
C LEU A 119 -31.20 6.86 -7.47
N ASP A 120 -32.38 6.26 -7.66
CA ASP A 120 -32.72 5.44 -8.83
C ASP A 120 -33.10 6.25 -10.09
N VAL A 121 -33.34 7.57 -9.97
CA VAL A 121 -33.69 8.42 -11.12
C VAL A 121 -32.55 8.47 -12.15
N ARG A 122 -32.85 8.04 -13.38
CA ARG A 122 -31.86 7.95 -14.48
C ARG A 122 -31.88 9.19 -15.37
N GLU A 123 -30.71 9.57 -15.88
CA GLU A 123 -30.55 10.67 -16.86
C GLU A 123 -31.38 10.45 -18.15
N ALA A 124 -31.64 9.19 -18.52
CA ALA A 124 -32.50 8.84 -19.66
C ALA A 124 -33.92 9.41 -19.53
N THR A 125 -34.46 9.50 -18.30
CA THR A 125 -35.78 10.08 -18.01
C THR A 125 -35.81 11.58 -18.27
N LEU A 126 -34.67 12.26 -18.11
CA LEU A 126 -34.55 13.69 -18.45
C LEU A 126 -34.37 13.86 -19.96
N ALA A 127 -33.66 12.95 -20.62
CA ALA A 127 -33.45 12.99 -22.07
C ALA A 127 -34.76 12.85 -22.86
N SER A 128 -35.74 12.08 -22.37
CA SER A 128 -37.05 11.91 -23.00
C SER A 128 -37.89 13.19 -23.06
N MET A 129 -37.56 14.23 -22.28
CA MET A 129 -38.25 15.52 -22.36
C MET A 129 -37.93 16.27 -23.68
N HIS A 130 -36.85 15.87 -24.37
CA HIS A 130 -36.40 16.47 -25.63
C HIS A 130 -36.29 18.01 -25.56
N LEU A 131 -35.62 18.52 -24.53
CA LEU A 131 -35.45 19.96 -24.27
C LEU A 131 -34.31 20.61 -25.09
N SER A 132 -33.44 19.80 -25.71
CA SER A 132 -32.31 20.27 -26.52
C SER A 132 -32.64 21.31 -27.60
N PRO A 133 -33.80 21.29 -28.30
CA PRO A 133 -34.15 22.30 -29.30
C PRO A 133 -34.49 23.68 -28.73
N ILE A 134 -34.81 23.78 -27.44
CA ILE A 134 -35.27 25.03 -26.79
C ILE A 134 -34.23 25.62 -25.83
N THR A 135 -33.13 24.91 -25.58
CA THR A 135 -32.07 25.35 -24.69
C THR A 135 -30.70 24.98 -25.23
N THR A 136 -29.63 25.49 -24.62
CA THR A 136 -28.27 25.20 -25.08
C THR A 136 -27.77 23.87 -24.50
N ARG A 137 -26.81 23.24 -25.19
CA ARG A 137 -26.12 22.04 -24.67
C ARG A 137 -25.58 22.25 -23.26
N SER A 138 -25.07 23.45 -22.96
CA SER A 138 -24.55 23.81 -21.64
C SER A 138 -25.63 23.83 -20.56
N ARG A 139 -26.86 24.27 -20.88
CA ARG A 139 -27.99 24.26 -19.92
C ARG A 139 -28.55 22.86 -19.72
N ILE A 140 -28.54 22.01 -20.75
CA ILE A 140 -28.86 20.59 -20.62
C ILE A 140 -27.85 19.88 -19.71
N ASN A 141 -26.55 20.16 -19.87
CA ASN A 141 -25.54 19.65 -18.93
C ASN A 141 -25.80 20.16 -17.50
N GLY A 142 -26.16 21.43 -17.34
CA GLY A 142 -26.60 21.99 -16.06
C GLY A 142 -27.79 21.24 -15.46
N PHE A 143 -28.77 20.84 -16.27
CA PHE A 143 -29.92 20.05 -15.84
C PHE A 143 -29.52 18.69 -15.24
N TYR A 144 -28.57 17.99 -15.88
CA TYR A 144 -28.02 16.74 -15.33
C TYR A 144 -27.23 16.98 -14.03
N ASN A 145 -26.48 18.07 -13.95
CA ASN A 145 -25.73 18.41 -12.74
C ASN A 145 -26.66 18.77 -11.56
N MET A 146 -27.80 19.41 -11.81
CA MET A 146 -28.83 19.64 -10.78
C MET A 146 -29.34 18.31 -10.20
N LEU A 147 -29.65 17.33 -11.05
CA LEU A 147 -30.07 16.00 -10.59
C LEU A 147 -29.01 15.32 -9.74
N LYS A 148 -27.73 15.34 -10.16
CA LYS A 148 -26.64 14.72 -9.38
C LYS A 148 -26.45 15.39 -8.00
N MET A 149 -26.56 16.72 -7.94
CA MET A 149 -26.55 17.45 -6.66
C MET A 149 -27.73 17.03 -5.76
N MET A 150 -28.94 16.93 -6.32
CA MET A 150 -30.12 16.46 -5.58
C MET A 150 -29.97 15.02 -5.08
N GLN A 151 -29.41 14.13 -5.90
CA GLN A 151 -29.12 12.73 -5.53
C GLN A 151 -28.09 12.64 -4.40
N LYS A 152 -27.02 13.42 -4.45
CA LYS A 152 -26.03 13.52 -3.36
C LYS A 152 -26.70 13.96 -2.06
N ARG A 153 -27.48 15.05 -2.09
CA ARG A 153 -28.20 15.55 -0.91
C ARG A 153 -29.19 14.53 -0.34
N ALA A 154 -29.92 13.82 -1.20
CA ALA A 154 -30.82 12.74 -0.78
C ALA A 154 -30.05 11.60 -0.09
N GLY A 155 -28.91 11.18 -0.65
CA GLY A 155 -28.03 10.18 -0.04
C GLY A 155 -27.47 10.61 1.32
N GLU A 156 -27.05 11.87 1.47
CA GLU A 156 -26.61 12.44 2.75
C GLU A 156 -27.72 12.38 3.81
N LEU A 157 -28.95 12.75 3.43
CA LEU A 157 -30.11 12.69 4.32
C LEU A 157 -30.53 11.25 4.65
N ALA A 158 -30.36 10.30 3.74
CA ALA A 158 -30.62 8.87 3.99
C ALA A 158 -29.69 8.31 5.08
N LEU A 159 -28.40 8.63 5.01
CA LEU A 159 -27.43 8.22 6.03
C LEU A 159 -27.78 8.80 7.39
N LEU A 160 -28.13 10.09 7.45
CA LEU A 160 -28.55 10.76 8.69
C LEU A 160 -29.83 10.15 9.28
N ARG A 161 -30.82 9.80 8.44
CA ARG A 161 -32.05 9.09 8.85
C ARG A 161 -31.73 7.76 9.54
N ASP A 162 -30.74 7.04 9.00
CA ASP A 162 -30.36 5.70 9.45
C ASP A 162 -29.36 5.73 10.62
N GLY A 163 -29.07 6.92 11.19
CA GLY A 163 -28.11 7.10 12.29
C GLY A 163 -26.66 6.88 11.88
N LEU A 164 -26.38 6.85 10.57
CA LEU A 164 -25.05 6.69 9.99
C LEU A 164 -24.45 8.07 9.68
N THR A 165 -23.14 8.20 9.85
CA THR A 165 -22.43 9.42 9.46
C THR A 165 -22.40 9.54 7.93
N PRO A 166 -22.61 10.75 7.38
CA PRO A 166 -22.33 11.02 5.97
C PRO A 166 -20.94 10.55 5.58
N VAL A 167 -20.75 10.20 4.30
CA VAL A 167 -19.47 9.70 3.78
C VAL A 167 -18.33 10.63 4.23
N ALA A 168 -17.39 10.07 5.00
CA ALA A 168 -16.25 10.84 5.47
C ALA A 168 -15.54 11.52 4.28
N PRO A 169 -15.30 12.84 4.35
CA PRO A 169 -14.69 13.55 3.24
C PRO A 169 -13.29 12.98 2.98
N PHE A 170 -12.92 12.91 1.71
CA PHE A 170 -11.54 12.66 1.34
C PHE A 170 -10.66 13.84 1.77
N PRO A 171 -9.37 13.60 2.09
CA PRO A 171 -8.41 14.67 2.28
C PRO A 171 -8.43 15.63 1.09
N SER A 172 -8.32 16.93 1.34
CA SER A 172 -8.35 17.94 0.28
C SER A 172 -7.47 19.15 0.58
N ILE A 173 -7.01 19.85 -0.46
CA ILE A 173 -6.39 21.17 -0.33
C ILE A 173 -7.32 22.19 -0.94
N LEU A 174 -7.85 23.10 -0.12
CA LEU A 174 -8.57 24.28 -0.59
C LEU A 174 -7.58 25.40 -0.87
N ILE A 175 -7.61 25.93 -2.10
CA ILE A 175 -6.83 27.07 -2.57
C ILE A 175 -7.79 28.25 -2.65
N THR A 176 -7.62 29.22 -1.76
CA THR A 176 -8.50 30.39 -1.72
C THR A 176 -8.23 31.32 -2.90
N ALA A 177 -9.17 32.26 -3.17
CA ALA A 177 -9.02 33.27 -4.20
C ALA A 177 -7.71 34.11 -4.08
N ASN A 178 -7.15 34.24 -2.88
CA ASN A 178 -5.87 34.93 -2.61
C ASN A 178 -4.63 34.04 -2.81
N GLY A 179 -4.83 32.76 -3.12
CA GLY A 179 -3.78 31.75 -3.27
C GLY A 179 -3.23 31.24 -1.94
N GLU A 180 -3.99 31.39 -0.84
CA GLU A 180 -3.72 30.76 0.45
C GLU A 180 -4.15 29.29 0.41
N LEU A 181 -3.49 28.45 1.20
CA LEU A 181 -3.74 27.01 1.23
C LEU A 181 -4.38 26.63 2.57
N GLN A 182 -5.49 25.91 2.50
CA GLN A 182 -6.17 25.31 3.64
C GLN A 182 -6.25 23.79 3.39
N PRO A 183 -5.20 23.04 3.79
CA PRO A 183 -5.25 21.58 3.76
C PRO A 183 -6.29 21.06 4.77
N ARG A 184 -6.92 19.93 4.43
CA ARG A 184 -7.95 19.26 5.24
C ARG A 184 -7.65 17.77 5.29
N GLY A 185 -7.41 17.26 6.49
CA GLY A 185 -7.02 15.87 6.75
C GLY A 185 -5.51 15.63 6.63
N ASP A 186 -5.00 14.68 7.40
CA ASP A 186 -3.57 14.43 7.63
C ASP A 186 -2.75 14.29 6.33
N PHE A 187 -3.30 13.57 5.35
CA PHE A 187 -2.66 13.40 4.05
C PHE A 187 -2.48 14.75 3.33
N ALA A 188 -3.52 15.58 3.28
CA ALA A 188 -3.45 16.89 2.64
C ALA A 188 -2.51 17.85 3.37
N GLU A 189 -2.46 17.79 4.70
CA GLU A 189 -1.55 18.59 5.51
C GLU A 189 -0.09 18.22 5.25
N SER A 190 0.20 16.92 5.18
CA SER A 190 1.54 16.42 4.80
C SER A 190 1.94 16.92 3.41
N GLN A 191 1.06 16.77 2.41
CA GLN A 191 1.32 17.24 1.04
C GLN A 191 1.51 18.76 0.97
N ALA A 192 0.77 19.53 1.78
CA ALA A 192 0.86 20.97 1.81
C ALA A 192 2.22 21.49 2.36
N ARG A 193 2.88 20.74 3.26
CA ARG A 193 4.22 21.10 3.75
C ARG A 193 5.25 21.17 2.61
N PHE A 194 5.17 20.27 1.64
CA PHE A 194 6.10 20.21 0.51
C PHE A 194 5.90 21.31 -0.54
N LEU A 195 4.75 22.00 -0.52
CA LEU A 195 4.52 23.18 -1.36
C LEU A 195 5.33 24.40 -0.92
N PHE A 196 5.89 24.36 0.29
CA PHE A 196 6.77 25.39 0.85
C PHE A 196 8.11 24.75 1.24
N PRO A 197 8.97 24.46 0.25
CA PRO A 197 10.23 23.76 0.50
C PRO A 197 11.15 24.60 1.39
N ASP A 198 11.99 23.93 2.18
CA ASP A 198 13.02 24.56 2.99
C ASP A 198 13.94 25.45 2.10
N PRO A 199 14.02 26.77 2.36
CA PRO A 199 14.90 27.66 1.62
C PRO A 199 16.36 27.21 1.60
N TYR A 200 16.84 26.60 2.70
CA TYR A 200 18.22 26.12 2.77
C TYR A 200 18.47 24.93 1.83
N ALA A 201 17.52 24.00 1.76
CA ALA A 201 17.57 22.90 0.80
C ALA A 201 17.57 23.40 -0.67
N VAL A 202 16.75 24.41 -0.98
CA VAL A 202 16.71 25.06 -2.31
C VAL A 202 18.04 25.74 -2.62
N ASP A 203 18.59 26.52 -1.68
CA ASP A 203 19.87 27.21 -1.82
C ASP A 203 21.02 26.22 -2.06
N ASN A 204 21.08 25.16 -1.25
CA ASN A 204 22.10 24.12 -1.36
C ASN A 204 22.02 23.41 -2.72
N LEU A 205 20.82 23.04 -3.18
CA LEU A 205 20.65 22.43 -4.48
C LEU A 205 21.09 23.37 -5.61
N VAL A 206 20.57 24.62 -5.63
CA VAL A 206 20.90 25.63 -6.65
C VAL A 206 22.41 25.87 -6.71
N SER A 207 23.07 25.99 -5.57
CA SER A 207 24.53 26.17 -5.47
C SER A 207 25.28 25.01 -6.14
N LEU A 208 24.91 23.76 -5.84
CA LEU A 208 25.54 22.58 -6.41
C LEU A 208 25.30 22.45 -7.93
N VAL A 209 24.05 22.57 -8.38
CA VAL A 209 23.71 22.33 -9.78
C VAL A 209 24.23 23.45 -10.70
N SER A 210 24.23 24.70 -10.24
CA SER A 210 24.74 25.82 -11.04
C SER A 210 26.27 25.85 -11.13
N SER A 211 26.96 25.66 -9.99
CA SER A 211 28.43 25.68 -9.96
C SER A 211 29.07 24.56 -10.79
N LYS A 212 28.40 23.40 -10.85
CA LYS A 212 28.88 22.22 -11.59
C LYS A 212 28.20 22.02 -12.95
N LYS A 213 27.34 22.94 -13.37
CA LYS A 213 26.58 22.87 -14.63
C LYS A 213 25.81 21.55 -14.80
N ILE A 214 25.11 21.12 -13.74
CA ILE A 214 24.31 19.91 -13.72
C ILE A 214 22.88 20.25 -14.15
N GLY A 215 22.39 19.60 -15.21
CA GLY A 215 20.97 19.59 -15.56
C GLY A 215 20.22 18.56 -14.72
N VAL A 216 18.98 18.84 -14.33
CA VAL A 216 18.14 17.89 -13.58
C VAL A 216 16.87 17.62 -14.37
N VAL A 217 16.64 16.35 -14.69
CA VAL A 217 15.37 15.89 -15.26
C VAL A 217 14.69 14.96 -14.26
N ALA A 218 13.43 15.23 -13.96
CA ALA A 218 12.65 14.49 -12.98
C ALA A 218 11.29 14.10 -13.55
N HIS A 219 10.82 12.91 -13.20
CA HIS A 219 9.46 12.50 -13.55
C HIS A 219 8.42 13.18 -12.62
N PHE A 220 7.18 13.35 -13.09
CA PHE A 220 6.04 13.80 -12.25
C PHE A 220 5.71 12.88 -11.06
N TYR A 221 6.33 11.70 -11.01
CA TYR A 221 6.13 10.69 -9.97
C TYR A 221 7.21 10.71 -8.88
N THR A 222 8.12 11.68 -8.95
CA THR A 222 9.17 11.87 -7.94
C THR A 222 8.54 12.31 -6.61
N ASP A 223 9.23 12.03 -5.51
CA ASP A 223 8.81 12.41 -4.16
C ASP A 223 8.35 13.89 -4.06
N PRO A 224 7.21 14.18 -3.39
CA PRO A 224 6.67 15.54 -3.28
C PRO A 224 7.64 16.58 -2.70
N GLU A 225 8.50 16.20 -1.74
CA GLU A 225 9.53 17.07 -1.17
C GLU A 225 10.53 17.50 -2.25
N VAL A 226 11.01 16.52 -3.02
CA VAL A 226 11.93 16.74 -4.13
C VAL A 226 11.29 17.64 -5.19
N GLN A 227 10.03 17.39 -5.54
CA GLN A 227 9.32 18.23 -6.49
C GLN A 227 9.18 19.68 -6.01
N GLY A 228 8.86 19.89 -4.73
CA GLY A 228 8.80 21.20 -4.12
C GLY A 228 10.12 21.95 -4.27
N VAL A 229 11.23 21.31 -3.86
CA VAL A 229 12.58 21.88 -3.95
C VAL A 229 12.98 22.15 -5.41
N LEU A 230 12.76 21.22 -6.33
CA LEU A 230 13.07 21.39 -7.76
C LEU A 230 12.26 22.52 -8.40
N ALA A 231 10.96 22.61 -8.09
CA ALA A 231 10.10 23.67 -8.61
C ALA A 231 10.56 25.06 -8.14
N ALA A 232 10.94 25.19 -6.86
CA ALA A 232 11.51 26.43 -6.33
C ALA A 232 12.87 26.76 -6.94
N ALA A 233 13.76 25.76 -7.04
CA ALA A 233 15.11 25.90 -7.60
C ALA A 233 15.12 26.32 -9.08
N ARG A 234 14.11 25.88 -9.87
CA ARG A 234 14.00 26.18 -11.31
C ARG A 234 14.02 27.67 -11.65
N SER A 235 13.50 28.51 -10.75
CA SER A 235 13.51 29.97 -10.94
C SER A 235 14.92 30.58 -10.95
N ARG A 236 15.89 29.89 -10.32
CA ARG A 236 17.29 30.32 -10.17
C ARG A 236 18.26 29.51 -11.02
N TRP A 237 17.90 28.29 -11.38
CA TRP A 237 18.62 27.44 -12.31
C TRP A 237 17.65 26.89 -13.37
N PRO A 238 17.65 27.43 -14.61
CA PRO A 238 16.63 27.12 -15.61
C PRO A 238 16.75 25.69 -16.19
N HIS A 239 17.85 24.98 -15.92
CA HIS A 239 18.12 23.61 -16.39
C HIS A 239 17.55 22.55 -15.45
N ILE A 240 16.35 22.79 -14.91
CA ILE A 240 15.57 21.84 -14.11
C ILE A 240 14.24 21.61 -14.83
N LEU A 241 13.92 20.36 -15.13
CA LEU A 241 12.71 19.96 -15.82
C LEU A 241 12.01 18.82 -15.08
N ILE A 242 10.77 19.08 -14.65
CA ILE A 242 9.84 18.05 -14.17
C ILE A 242 8.85 17.78 -15.31
N SER A 243 8.83 16.56 -15.85
CA SER A 243 8.00 16.24 -17.01
C SER A 243 7.70 14.74 -17.13
N ASP A 244 6.91 14.37 -18.15
CA ASP A 244 6.76 12.98 -18.58
C ASP A 244 8.10 12.42 -19.10
N SER A 245 8.24 11.10 -19.03
CA SER A 245 9.47 10.34 -19.31
C SER A 245 10.07 10.59 -20.69
N LEU A 246 9.24 10.87 -21.71
CA LEU A 246 9.72 11.21 -23.05
C LEU A 246 10.31 12.62 -23.13
N VAL A 247 9.66 13.57 -22.49
CA VAL A 247 10.04 14.98 -22.51
C VAL A 247 11.33 15.20 -21.72
N MET A 248 11.64 14.32 -20.75
CA MET A 248 12.89 14.34 -20.00
C MET A 248 14.11 14.19 -20.92
N ALA A 249 14.07 13.29 -21.90
CA ALA A 249 15.18 13.08 -22.82
C ALA A 249 15.41 14.29 -23.74
N ASP A 250 14.34 14.89 -24.26
CA ASP A 250 14.42 16.12 -25.06
C ASP A 250 14.93 17.31 -24.23
N GLY A 251 14.48 17.39 -22.98
CA GLY A 251 14.97 18.36 -22.00
C GLY A 251 16.47 18.20 -21.75
N ALA A 252 16.95 16.96 -21.59
CA ALA A 252 18.36 16.67 -21.39
C ALA A 252 19.22 17.12 -22.58
N VAL A 253 18.77 16.90 -23.82
CA VAL A 253 19.46 17.40 -25.03
C VAL A 253 19.54 18.93 -25.02
N LYS A 254 18.42 19.62 -24.74
CA LYS A 254 18.41 21.10 -24.63
C LYS A 254 19.33 21.61 -23.51
N MET A 255 19.43 20.88 -22.40
CA MET A 255 20.35 21.21 -21.31
C MET A 255 21.80 21.02 -21.73
N ALA A 256 22.11 19.96 -22.49
CA ALA A 256 23.43 19.73 -23.05
C ALA A 256 23.81 20.81 -24.09
N GLU A 257 22.89 21.18 -24.99
CA GLU A 257 23.04 22.31 -25.92
C GLU A 257 23.33 23.63 -25.20
N ALA A 258 22.69 23.84 -24.05
CA ALA A 258 22.91 25.01 -23.20
C ALA A 258 24.19 24.92 -22.33
N GLY A 259 24.98 23.86 -22.46
CA GLY A 259 26.29 23.72 -21.82
C GLY A 259 26.31 22.99 -20.47
N CYS A 260 25.26 22.24 -20.13
CA CYS A 260 25.30 21.31 -18.99
C CYS A 260 26.27 20.15 -19.28
N THR A 261 27.18 19.86 -18.36
CA THR A 261 28.18 18.79 -18.51
C THR A 261 27.68 17.45 -17.98
N THR A 262 26.65 17.47 -17.14
CA THR A 262 26.07 16.28 -16.50
C THR A 262 24.55 16.43 -16.37
N ILE A 263 23.82 15.32 -16.49
CA ILE A 263 22.38 15.21 -16.27
C ILE A 263 22.10 14.25 -15.12
N ALA A 264 21.46 14.76 -14.07
CA ALA A 264 20.90 13.97 -12.98
C ALA A 264 19.47 13.55 -13.35
N VAL A 265 19.18 12.26 -13.29
CA VAL A 265 17.88 11.68 -13.66
C VAL A 265 17.16 11.15 -12.42
N LEU A 266 16.04 11.78 -12.08
CA LEU A 266 15.11 11.34 -11.04
C LEU A 266 13.97 10.56 -11.69
N GLY A 267 14.06 9.23 -11.65
CA GLY A 267 13.12 8.32 -12.29
C GLY A 267 13.56 6.87 -12.14
N VAL A 268 12.85 5.96 -12.81
CA VAL A 268 13.25 4.54 -12.89
C VAL A 268 14.40 4.35 -13.89
N ASP A 269 15.08 3.20 -13.83
CA ASP A 269 16.30 2.96 -14.61
C ASP A 269 16.13 3.23 -16.10
N PHE A 270 15.02 2.76 -16.68
CA PHE A 270 14.69 3.00 -18.09
C PHE A 270 14.72 4.50 -18.48
N MET A 271 14.28 5.40 -17.61
CA MET A 271 14.27 6.83 -17.93
C MET A 271 15.69 7.37 -18.08
N SER A 272 16.61 6.89 -17.24
CA SER A 272 18.03 7.24 -17.32
C SER A 272 18.71 6.60 -18.54
N GLU A 273 18.33 5.38 -18.90
CA GLU A 273 18.77 4.69 -20.11
C GLU A 273 18.30 5.43 -21.37
N ASN A 274 17.04 5.87 -21.40
CA ASN A 274 16.47 6.66 -22.49
C ASN A 274 17.17 8.02 -22.65
N VAL A 275 17.40 8.75 -21.54
CA VAL A 275 18.16 10.01 -21.56
C VAL A 275 19.55 9.81 -22.13
N ARG A 276 20.26 8.75 -21.72
CA ARG A 276 21.58 8.41 -22.24
C ARG A 276 21.57 8.13 -23.75
N ALA A 277 20.67 7.26 -24.20
CA ALA A 277 20.57 6.88 -25.61
C ALA A 277 20.27 8.07 -26.53
N ILE A 278 19.35 8.95 -26.12
CA ILE A 278 18.98 10.13 -26.91
C ILE A 278 20.10 11.17 -26.94
N LEU A 279 20.83 11.37 -25.83
CA LEU A 279 22.01 12.22 -25.82
C LEU A 279 23.10 11.67 -26.75
N ASP A 280 23.32 10.35 -26.78
CA ASP A 280 24.29 9.73 -27.68
C ASP A 280 23.93 9.93 -29.15
N GLN A 281 22.65 9.73 -29.50
CA GLN A 281 22.16 9.97 -30.86
C GLN A 281 22.27 11.44 -31.28
N ALA A 282 22.09 12.37 -30.33
CA ALA A 282 22.26 13.80 -30.56
C ALA A 282 23.73 14.26 -30.57
N GLY A 283 24.71 13.35 -30.39
CA GLY A 283 26.14 13.67 -30.42
C GLY A 283 26.73 14.13 -29.07
N TYR A 284 25.99 13.99 -27.97
CA TYR A 284 26.37 14.41 -26.61
C TYR A 284 26.82 13.24 -25.73
N SER A 285 27.59 12.29 -26.29
CA SER A 285 28.12 11.12 -25.56
C SER A 285 29.10 11.46 -24.43
N HIS A 286 29.66 12.68 -24.44
CA HIS A 286 30.56 13.19 -23.42
C HIS A 286 29.85 13.74 -22.16
N VAL A 287 28.55 14.04 -22.23
CA VAL A 287 27.76 14.56 -21.10
C VAL A 287 27.52 13.43 -20.10
N GLY A 288 27.82 13.60 -18.81
CA GLY A 288 27.57 12.58 -17.79
C GLY A 288 26.07 12.35 -17.59
N VAL A 289 25.64 11.11 -17.32
CA VAL A 289 24.25 10.80 -16.92
C VAL A 289 24.30 9.94 -15.67
N TYR A 290 23.58 10.34 -14.62
CA TYR A 290 23.54 9.62 -13.34
C TYR A 290 22.10 9.45 -12.86
N ARG A 291 21.76 8.22 -12.45
CA ARG A 291 20.56 7.91 -11.66
C ARG A 291 20.85 8.13 -10.17
N MET A 292 19.81 8.10 -9.33
CA MET A 292 19.94 8.48 -7.91
C MET A 292 20.31 7.31 -6.98
N SER A 293 20.48 6.11 -7.51
CA SER A 293 20.82 4.91 -6.75
C SER A 293 21.88 4.07 -7.47
N HIS A 294 22.70 3.37 -6.68
CA HIS A 294 23.56 2.31 -7.20
C HIS A 294 22.80 0.98 -7.37
N LEU A 295 21.64 0.82 -6.69
CA LEU A 295 20.75 -0.33 -6.83
C LEU A 295 19.81 -0.14 -8.02
N GLU A 296 19.23 -1.24 -8.51
CA GLU A 296 18.22 -1.20 -9.58
C GLU A 296 16.97 -0.42 -9.12
N ILE A 297 16.53 0.54 -9.92
CA ILE A 297 15.31 1.33 -9.72
C ILE A 297 14.23 0.77 -10.65
N GLY A 298 13.59 -0.33 -10.21
CA GLY A 298 12.63 -1.11 -11.00
C GLY A 298 11.23 -0.51 -11.13
N CYS A 299 10.35 -1.23 -11.84
CA CYS A 299 8.91 -0.93 -11.97
C CYS A 299 8.13 -2.24 -11.97
N SER A 300 7.00 -2.31 -11.26
CA SER A 300 6.14 -3.51 -11.22
C SER A 300 5.64 -3.92 -12.61
N LEU A 301 5.37 -2.97 -13.49
CA LEU A 301 5.03 -3.24 -14.90
C LEU A 301 6.22 -3.81 -15.67
N ALA A 302 7.44 -3.35 -15.40
CA ALA A 302 8.65 -3.92 -16.01
C ALA A 302 8.86 -5.37 -15.55
N THR A 303 8.65 -5.66 -14.26
CA THR A 303 8.69 -7.03 -13.72
C THR A 303 7.61 -7.92 -14.36
N ALA A 304 6.38 -7.42 -14.52
CA ALA A 304 5.31 -8.14 -15.20
C ALA A 304 5.68 -8.50 -16.65
N ALA A 305 6.33 -7.57 -17.37
CA ALA A 305 6.78 -7.79 -18.74
C ALA A 305 7.99 -8.74 -18.86
N GLN A 306 8.66 -9.09 -17.76
CA GLN A 306 9.70 -10.12 -17.71
C GLN A 306 9.13 -11.50 -17.32
N GLY A 307 7.85 -11.57 -17.00
CA GLY A 307 7.17 -12.81 -16.59
C GLY A 307 6.94 -13.78 -17.76
N THR A 308 6.87 -15.08 -17.43
CA THR A 308 6.62 -16.14 -18.42
C THR A 308 5.25 -16.01 -19.11
N SER A 309 4.25 -15.42 -18.45
CA SER A 309 2.94 -15.11 -19.04
C SER A 309 3.05 -14.05 -20.14
N TYR A 310 3.88 -13.03 -19.97
CA TYR A 310 4.11 -12.00 -20.98
C TYR A 310 4.88 -12.55 -22.19
N VAL A 311 5.84 -13.45 -21.94
CA VAL A 311 6.53 -14.18 -23.02
C VAL A 311 5.54 -15.00 -23.86
N LYS A 312 4.60 -15.72 -23.22
CA LYS A 312 3.53 -16.45 -23.94
C LYS A 312 2.62 -15.51 -24.73
N PHE A 313 2.25 -14.37 -24.15
CA PHE A 313 1.46 -13.33 -24.83
C PHE A 313 2.16 -12.83 -26.11
N LEU A 314 3.47 -12.60 -26.06
CA LEU A 314 4.26 -12.23 -27.25
C LEU A 314 4.37 -13.39 -28.26
N ASP A 315 4.46 -14.64 -27.80
CA ASP A 315 4.50 -15.80 -28.68
C ASP A 315 3.16 -15.99 -29.41
N GLU A 316 2.03 -15.72 -28.77
CA GLU A 316 0.71 -15.69 -29.40
C GLU A 316 0.57 -14.54 -30.39
N ALA A 317 1.04 -13.35 -30.02
CA ALA A 317 1.11 -12.20 -30.91
C ALA A 317 1.92 -12.53 -32.18
N SER A 318 3.07 -13.20 -32.05
CA SER A 318 3.93 -13.56 -33.19
C SER A 318 3.28 -14.51 -34.21
N LYS A 319 2.28 -15.29 -33.77
CA LYS A 319 1.50 -16.20 -34.62
C LYS A 319 0.32 -15.51 -35.31
N THR A 320 -0.01 -14.29 -34.89
CA THR A 320 -1.16 -13.54 -35.40
C THR A 320 -0.76 -12.74 -36.64
N PRO A 321 -1.51 -12.84 -37.76
CA PRO A 321 -1.23 -12.05 -38.96
C PRO A 321 -1.26 -10.54 -38.68
N ASN A 322 -0.29 -9.80 -39.23
CA ASN A 322 -0.15 -8.35 -39.07
C ASN A 322 -0.14 -7.90 -37.59
N ALA A 323 0.45 -8.69 -36.68
CA ALA A 323 0.56 -8.30 -35.29
C ALA A 323 1.49 -7.09 -35.08
N LEU A 324 1.02 -6.12 -34.31
CA LEU A 324 1.81 -5.00 -33.78
C LEU A 324 1.71 -5.04 -32.27
N HIS A 325 2.84 -5.17 -31.60
CA HIS A 325 2.93 -5.09 -30.16
C HIS A 325 3.11 -3.62 -29.73
N VAL A 326 2.22 -3.14 -28.87
CA VAL A 326 2.26 -1.79 -28.31
C VAL A 326 2.66 -1.89 -26.85
N ILE A 327 3.89 -1.49 -26.53
CA ILE A 327 4.46 -1.64 -25.18
C ILE A 327 4.44 -0.32 -24.41
N TYR A 328 4.00 -0.36 -23.15
CA TYR A 328 4.05 0.81 -22.28
C TYR A 328 5.49 1.24 -21.96
N ILE A 329 5.70 2.55 -21.83
CA ILE A 329 7.03 3.15 -21.75
C ILE A 329 7.85 2.69 -20.55
N ASN A 330 7.23 2.49 -19.39
CA ASN A 330 7.90 2.17 -18.12
C ASN A 330 8.32 0.68 -18.02
N THR A 331 8.93 0.16 -19.08
CA THR A 331 9.53 -1.18 -19.21
C THR A 331 11.02 -1.05 -19.54
N SER A 332 11.87 -2.04 -19.27
CA SER A 332 13.31 -1.93 -19.55
C SER A 332 13.61 -1.92 -21.06
N LEU A 333 14.78 -1.43 -21.46
CA LEU A 333 15.24 -1.53 -22.85
C LEU A 333 15.40 -2.98 -23.30
N GLU A 334 15.80 -3.88 -22.40
CA GLU A 334 15.94 -5.31 -22.66
C GLU A 334 14.59 -5.94 -23.03
N THR A 335 13.55 -5.71 -22.23
CA THR A 335 12.19 -6.20 -22.53
C THR A 335 11.70 -5.68 -23.89
N LYS A 336 11.97 -4.41 -24.22
CA LYS A 336 11.63 -3.84 -25.53
C LYS A 336 12.40 -4.52 -26.66
N ALA A 337 13.69 -4.80 -26.47
CA ALA A 337 14.53 -5.46 -27.46
C ALA A 337 14.05 -6.91 -27.71
N GLU A 338 13.76 -7.66 -26.66
CA GLU A 338 13.23 -9.03 -26.75
C GLU A 338 11.88 -9.08 -27.46
N ALA A 339 10.96 -8.15 -27.11
CA ALA A 339 9.67 -8.04 -27.78
C ALA A 339 9.85 -7.71 -29.27
N GLN A 340 10.71 -6.73 -29.60
CA GLN A 340 11.01 -6.31 -30.97
C GLN A 340 11.59 -7.43 -31.84
N LEU A 341 12.32 -8.39 -31.24
CA LEU A 341 12.84 -9.56 -31.96
C LEU A 341 11.76 -10.58 -32.33
N LYS A 342 10.67 -10.64 -31.56
CA LYS A 342 9.56 -11.58 -31.79
C LYS A 342 8.45 -10.98 -32.63
N VAL A 343 8.05 -9.73 -32.33
CA VAL A 343 6.91 -9.04 -32.91
C VAL A 343 7.29 -7.58 -33.14
N PRO A 344 6.95 -6.96 -34.29
CA PRO A 344 7.10 -5.53 -34.46
C PRO A 344 6.53 -4.78 -33.25
N THR A 345 7.37 -4.00 -32.58
CA THR A 345 7.04 -3.36 -31.30
C THR A 345 7.15 -1.84 -31.42
N ILE A 346 6.20 -1.13 -30.82
CA ILE A 346 6.18 0.33 -30.70
C ILE A 346 5.92 0.71 -29.24
N THR A 347 6.64 1.70 -28.73
CA THR A 347 6.45 2.18 -27.35
C THR A 347 5.30 3.19 -27.27
N CYS A 348 4.56 3.24 -26.17
CA CYS A 348 3.55 4.28 -25.94
C CYS A 348 3.55 4.80 -24.49
N THR A 349 2.96 5.97 -24.30
CA THR A 349 2.62 6.57 -23.00
C THR A 349 1.10 6.66 -22.87
N SER A 350 0.57 6.96 -21.68
CA SER A 350 -0.85 7.27 -21.50
C SER A 350 -1.33 8.43 -22.38
N SER A 351 -0.44 9.38 -22.69
CA SER A 351 -0.76 10.56 -23.50
C SER A 351 -0.93 10.28 -24.99
N ASN A 352 -0.31 9.23 -25.53
CA ASN A 352 -0.30 8.99 -26.99
C ASN A 352 -0.91 7.66 -27.42
N VAL A 353 -1.16 6.72 -26.50
CA VAL A 353 -1.51 5.33 -26.86
C VAL A 353 -2.74 5.21 -27.76
N VAL A 354 -3.79 5.99 -27.53
CA VAL A 354 -5.00 5.97 -28.37
C VAL A 354 -4.66 6.39 -29.81
N GLN A 355 -3.91 7.48 -29.96
CA GLN A 355 -3.48 7.97 -31.28
C GLN A 355 -2.53 6.98 -31.96
N THR A 356 -1.61 6.37 -31.20
CA THR A 356 -0.70 5.32 -31.70
C THR A 356 -1.48 4.15 -32.29
N ILE A 357 -2.51 3.67 -31.60
CA ILE A 357 -3.34 2.54 -32.02
C ILE A 357 -4.19 2.89 -33.24
N LEU A 358 -4.87 4.04 -33.22
CA LEU A 358 -5.71 4.50 -34.34
C LEU A 358 -4.86 4.70 -35.59
N GLN A 359 -3.78 5.47 -35.50
CA GLN A 359 -2.94 5.76 -36.65
C GLN A 359 -2.25 4.49 -37.21
N ALA A 360 -1.93 3.49 -36.37
CA ALA A 360 -1.40 2.21 -36.83
C ALA A 360 -2.45 1.44 -37.64
N SER A 361 -3.71 1.44 -37.18
CA SER A 361 -4.86 0.87 -37.89
C SER A 361 -5.17 1.63 -39.18
N ALA A 362 -5.02 2.96 -39.20
CA ALA A 362 -5.19 3.75 -40.42
C ALA A 362 -4.14 3.44 -41.49
N GLN A 363 -2.90 3.16 -41.09
CA GLN A 363 -1.81 2.80 -42.02
C GLN A 363 -1.89 1.35 -42.48
N VAL A 364 -2.26 0.44 -41.56
CA VAL A 364 -2.42 -0.99 -41.82
C VAL A 364 -3.81 -1.40 -41.33
N PRO A 365 -4.86 -1.30 -42.18
CA PRO A 365 -6.23 -1.60 -41.78
C PRO A 365 -6.42 -2.97 -41.13
N GLU A 366 -5.63 -3.95 -41.57
CA GLU A 366 -5.66 -5.35 -41.08
C GLU A 366 -4.69 -5.62 -39.92
N VAL A 367 -4.16 -4.59 -39.23
CA VAL A 367 -3.26 -4.75 -38.06
C VAL A 367 -3.95 -5.31 -36.83
N SER A 368 -3.37 -6.35 -36.22
CA SER A 368 -3.84 -6.88 -34.93
C SER A 368 -3.01 -6.26 -33.81
N ILE A 369 -3.65 -5.53 -32.91
CA ILE A 369 -2.96 -4.78 -31.86
C ILE A 369 -2.84 -5.65 -30.61
N TRP A 370 -1.63 -5.77 -30.08
CA TRP A 370 -1.32 -6.49 -28.84
C TRP A 370 -0.72 -5.51 -27.85
N TYR A 371 -1.49 -5.05 -26.87
CA TYR A 371 -1.07 -4.05 -25.90
C TYR A 371 -0.62 -4.65 -24.57
N GLY A 372 0.47 -4.14 -23.96
CA GLY A 372 0.87 -4.52 -22.61
C GLY A 372 2.07 -3.71 -22.09
N PRO A 373 2.57 -3.98 -20.87
CA PRO A 373 2.06 -4.95 -19.91
C PRO A 373 0.92 -4.41 -19.00
N ASP A 374 0.50 -3.16 -19.10
CA ASP A 374 -0.50 -2.62 -18.15
C ASP A 374 -1.92 -3.15 -18.45
N THR A 375 -2.48 -3.92 -17.54
CA THR A 375 -3.81 -4.53 -17.70
C THR A 375 -4.92 -3.50 -17.64
N TYR A 376 -4.83 -2.53 -16.72
CA TYR A 376 -5.86 -1.51 -16.53
C TYR A 376 -5.93 -0.58 -17.75
N MET A 377 -4.77 -0.11 -18.21
CA MET A 377 -4.70 0.69 -19.43
C MET A 377 -5.19 -0.09 -20.65
N GLY A 378 -4.90 -1.39 -20.75
CA GLY A 378 -5.40 -2.26 -21.82
C GLY A 378 -6.92 -2.40 -21.80
N ALA A 379 -7.50 -2.61 -20.62
CA ALA A 379 -8.95 -2.65 -20.45
C ALA A 379 -9.60 -1.29 -20.77
N ASN A 380 -8.98 -0.19 -20.35
CA ASN A 380 -9.46 1.18 -20.62
C ASN A 380 -9.39 1.51 -22.11
N LEU A 381 -8.37 1.05 -22.84
CA LEU A 381 -8.30 1.16 -24.30
C LEU A 381 -9.44 0.42 -24.99
N ALA A 382 -9.72 -0.82 -24.58
CA ALA A 382 -10.84 -1.58 -25.10
C ALA A 382 -12.17 -0.87 -24.81
N PHE A 383 -12.32 -0.27 -23.63
CA PHE A 383 -13.49 0.52 -23.27
C PHE A 383 -13.62 1.77 -24.15
N VAL A 384 -12.54 2.54 -24.37
CA VAL A 384 -12.57 3.73 -25.25
C VAL A 384 -12.96 3.35 -26.67
N LEU A 385 -12.38 2.27 -27.22
CA LEU A 385 -12.72 1.81 -28.56
C LEU A 385 -14.20 1.40 -28.69
N ARG A 386 -14.77 0.75 -27.66
CA ARG A 386 -16.21 0.47 -27.60
C ARG A 386 -17.04 1.75 -27.53
N GLU A 387 -16.65 2.72 -26.71
CA GLU A 387 -17.40 3.97 -26.62
C GLU A 387 -17.33 4.81 -27.89
N MET A 388 -16.25 4.70 -28.66
CA MET A 388 -16.16 5.30 -29.98
C MET A 388 -17.19 4.71 -30.97
N GLU A 389 -17.68 3.47 -30.79
CA GLU A 389 -18.76 2.93 -31.62
C GLU A 389 -20.08 3.69 -31.43
N ASN A 390 -20.28 4.32 -30.26
CA ASN A 390 -21.48 5.10 -29.94
C ASN A 390 -21.43 6.53 -30.48
N LEU A 391 -20.27 7.01 -30.95
CA LEU A 391 -20.10 8.35 -31.52
C LEU A 391 -20.60 8.43 -32.97
N SER A 392 -20.88 9.64 -33.47
CA SER A 392 -21.12 9.87 -34.89
C SER A 392 -19.82 9.73 -35.70
N ASP A 393 -19.93 9.48 -37.01
CA ASP A 393 -18.74 9.38 -37.86
C ASP A 393 -17.94 10.70 -37.90
N GLU A 394 -18.62 11.85 -37.80
CA GLU A 394 -17.96 13.16 -37.69
C GLU A 394 -17.19 13.33 -36.37
N GLU A 395 -17.74 12.84 -35.26
CA GLU A 395 -17.08 12.87 -33.95
C GLU A 395 -15.85 11.95 -33.91
N ILE A 396 -15.92 10.78 -34.55
CA ILE A 396 -14.78 9.87 -34.70
C ILE A 396 -13.70 10.50 -35.58
N ALA A 397 -14.10 11.12 -36.70
CA ALA A 397 -13.18 11.80 -37.62
C ALA A 397 -12.47 12.99 -36.94
N ALA A 398 -13.11 13.64 -35.96
CA ALA A 398 -12.49 14.68 -35.15
C ALA A 398 -11.42 14.14 -34.18
N ILE A 399 -11.51 12.87 -33.77
CA ILE A 399 -10.47 12.19 -32.98
C ILE A 399 -9.33 11.74 -33.89
N HIS A 400 -9.66 11.14 -35.04
CA HIS A 400 -8.70 10.75 -36.07
C HIS A 400 -9.39 10.64 -37.45
N SER A 401 -8.94 11.45 -38.41
CA SER A 401 -9.65 11.69 -39.69
C SER A 401 -9.82 10.46 -40.59
N ALA A 402 -9.00 9.42 -40.42
CA ALA A 402 -9.08 8.18 -41.18
C ALA A 402 -10.09 7.14 -40.62
N HIS A 403 -10.75 7.42 -39.50
CA HIS A 403 -11.63 6.47 -38.83
C HIS A 403 -13.10 6.90 -38.85
N ASN A 404 -13.96 5.88 -38.88
CA ASN A 404 -15.40 5.94 -38.72
C ASN A 404 -15.87 4.73 -37.87
N ARG A 405 -17.17 4.64 -37.57
CA ARG A 405 -17.73 3.58 -36.71
C ARG A 405 -17.35 2.17 -37.19
N LYS A 406 -17.39 1.93 -38.50
CA LYS A 406 -17.06 0.62 -39.09
C LYS A 406 -15.60 0.24 -38.86
N THR A 407 -14.68 1.18 -39.06
CA THR A 407 -13.24 0.93 -38.86
C THR A 407 -12.87 0.70 -37.40
N ILE A 408 -13.55 1.39 -36.47
CA ILE A 408 -13.34 1.22 -35.02
C ILE A 408 -13.81 -0.16 -34.58
N SER A 409 -15.00 -0.60 -35.04
CA SER A 409 -15.52 -1.93 -34.72
C SER A 409 -14.58 -3.06 -35.23
N ALA A 410 -14.08 -2.90 -36.46
CA ALA A 410 -13.10 -3.84 -37.02
C ALA A 410 -11.78 -3.87 -36.24
N LEU A 411 -11.31 -2.72 -35.74
CA LEU A 411 -10.12 -2.64 -34.89
C LEU A 411 -10.35 -3.27 -33.51
N LEU A 412 -11.49 -3.00 -32.88
CA LEU A 412 -11.86 -3.53 -31.57
C LEU A 412 -11.87 -5.08 -31.57
N SER A 413 -12.37 -5.70 -32.64
CA SER A 413 -12.37 -7.17 -32.78
C SER A 413 -10.97 -7.79 -32.86
N ARG A 414 -9.93 -6.99 -33.13
CA ARG A 414 -8.53 -7.41 -33.29
C ARG A 414 -7.60 -6.69 -32.28
N PHE A 415 -8.19 -6.15 -31.22
CA PHE A 415 -7.47 -5.54 -30.12
C PHE A 415 -7.33 -6.56 -28.98
N HIS A 416 -6.09 -6.91 -28.67
CA HIS A 416 -5.70 -7.82 -27.61
C HIS A 416 -4.89 -7.03 -26.60
N TYR A 417 -5.05 -7.33 -25.31
CA TYR A 417 -4.22 -6.76 -24.27
C TYR A 417 -3.87 -7.78 -23.20
N PHE A 418 -2.71 -7.58 -22.60
CA PHE A 418 -2.18 -8.44 -21.54
C PHE A 418 -3.03 -8.31 -20.26
N GLN A 419 -3.30 -9.45 -19.59
CA GLN A 419 -4.22 -9.53 -18.45
C GLN A 419 -3.53 -9.73 -17.09
N ASP A 420 -2.23 -9.99 -17.08
CA ASP A 420 -1.47 -10.38 -15.88
C ASP A 420 -0.42 -9.31 -15.49
N GLY A 421 -0.66 -8.03 -15.80
CA GLY A 421 0.26 -6.95 -15.45
C GLY A 421 -0.44 -5.81 -14.73
N ALA A 422 -0.17 -5.65 -13.43
CA ALA A 422 -0.78 -4.62 -12.60
C ALA A 422 0.27 -3.65 -12.06
N CYS A 423 0.01 -2.34 -12.23
CA CYS A 423 0.76 -1.32 -11.53
C CYS A 423 0.24 -1.20 -10.09
N ILE A 424 1.10 -1.44 -9.11
CA ILE A 424 0.80 -1.36 -7.67
C ILE A 424 0.16 -0.02 -7.25
N VAL A 425 0.43 1.06 -7.99
CA VAL A 425 -0.05 2.40 -7.67
C VAL A 425 -1.49 2.61 -8.12
N HIS A 426 -1.88 2.05 -9.27
CA HIS A 426 -3.25 2.15 -9.76
C HIS A 426 -4.23 1.31 -8.93
N ASP A 427 -3.74 0.28 -8.23
CA ASP A 427 -4.56 -0.54 -7.33
C ASP A 427 -5.05 0.23 -6.09
N ILE A 428 -4.48 1.41 -5.79
CA ILE A 428 -4.88 2.28 -4.67
C ILE A 428 -6.28 2.88 -4.89
N PHE A 429 -6.75 3.01 -6.14
CA PHE A 429 -8.09 3.52 -6.49
C PHE A 429 -9.14 2.39 -6.54
N GLY A 430 -9.12 1.51 -5.54
CA GLY A 430 -9.99 0.34 -5.46
C GLY A 430 -11.49 0.67 -5.45
N SER A 431 -12.32 -0.36 -5.60
CA SER A 431 -13.79 -0.23 -5.70
C SER A 431 -14.45 0.53 -4.54
N GLU A 432 -13.85 0.52 -3.34
CA GLU A 432 -14.32 1.29 -2.19
C GLU A 432 -14.17 2.81 -2.40
N VAL A 433 -13.00 3.25 -2.87
CA VAL A 433 -12.72 4.66 -3.17
C VAL A 433 -13.70 5.16 -4.22
N VAL A 434 -13.93 4.39 -5.29
CA VAL A 434 -14.86 4.76 -6.35
C VAL A 434 -16.30 4.86 -5.82
N LYS A 435 -16.74 3.95 -4.94
CA LYS A 435 -18.06 4.03 -4.29
C LYS A 435 -18.21 5.31 -3.47
N ARG A 436 -17.19 5.66 -2.67
CA ARG A 436 -17.18 6.91 -1.90
C ARG A 436 -17.21 8.15 -2.78
N VAL A 437 -16.45 8.18 -3.88
CA VAL A 437 -16.51 9.29 -4.84
C VAL A 437 -17.90 9.41 -5.47
N LYS A 438 -18.53 8.29 -5.87
CA LYS A 438 -19.90 8.30 -6.41
C LYS A 438 -20.93 8.81 -5.39
N ALA A 439 -20.77 8.46 -4.13
CA ALA A 439 -21.70 8.86 -3.07
C ALA A 439 -21.52 10.33 -2.64
N GLY A 440 -20.28 10.78 -2.42
CA GLY A 440 -20.00 12.11 -1.84
C GLY A 440 -19.60 13.22 -2.83
N TYR A 441 -19.25 12.88 -4.07
CA TYR A 441 -18.60 13.82 -5.00
C TYR A 441 -19.11 13.71 -6.45
N SER A 442 -20.30 13.13 -6.69
CA SER A 442 -20.87 12.94 -8.04
C SER A 442 -21.21 14.26 -8.77
N ASP A 443 -21.31 15.35 -8.02
CA ASP A 443 -21.52 16.74 -8.44
C ASP A 443 -20.20 17.49 -8.72
N ALA A 444 -19.05 16.95 -8.31
CA ALA A 444 -17.73 17.56 -8.50
C ALA A 444 -17.13 17.29 -9.89
N TYR A 445 -16.10 18.06 -10.24
CA TYR A 445 -15.30 17.78 -11.44
C TYR A 445 -14.47 16.51 -11.23
N GLN A 446 -14.53 15.57 -12.18
CA GLN A 446 -13.87 14.26 -12.08
C GLN A 446 -12.71 14.17 -13.06
N ALA A 447 -11.50 13.99 -12.55
CA ALA A 447 -10.32 13.71 -13.36
C ALA A 447 -9.89 12.26 -13.15
N ALA A 448 -9.49 11.57 -14.22
CA ALA A 448 -8.86 10.25 -14.12
C ALA A 448 -7.63 10.15 -15.01
N HIS A 449 -6.54 9.62 -14.46
CA HIS A 449 -5.40 9.20 -15.25
C HIS A 449 -5.81 8.00 -16.10
N PHE A 450 -5.24 7.86 -17.30
CA PHE A 450 -5.67 6.81 -18.23
C PHE A 450 -5.46 5.38 -17.69
N GLU A 451 -4.56 5.22 -16.73
CA GLU A 451 -4.12 3.93 -16.19
C GLU A 451 -4.85 3.51 -14.90
N VAL A 452 -5.77 4.35 -14.38
CA VAL A 452 -6.53 3.99 -13.17
C VAL A 452 -7.50 2.82 -13.42
N PRO A 453 -7.97 2.12 -12.36
CA PRO A 453 -8.94 1.05 -12.48
C PRO A 453 -10.19 1.49 -13.26
N GLY A 454 -10.75 0.55 -14.04
CA GLY A 454 -11.80 0.84 -15.02
C GLY A 454 -13.04 1.52 -14.44
N GLU A 455 -13.37 1.31 -13.16
CA GLU A 455 -14.52 1.98 -12.53
C GLU A 455 -14.31 3.49 -12.35
N MET A 456 -13.11 3.91 -11.93
CA MET A 456 -12.74 5.33 -11.79
C MET A 456 -12.65 5.99 -13.17
N PHE A 457 -12.06 5.28 -14.13
CA PHE A 457 -12.00 5.70 -15.53
C PHE A 457 -13.41 5.93 -16.11
N ALA A 458 -14.32 4.96 -15.96
CA ALA A 458 -15.68 5.03 -16.47
C ALA A 458 -16.47 6.19 -15.87
N MET A 459 -16.31 6.43 -14.57
CA MET A 459 -16.94 7.56 -13.89
C MET A 459 -16.44 8.92 -14.42
N ALA A 460 -15.13 9.08 -14.63
CA ALA A 460 -14.59 10.30 -15.21
C ALA A 460 -15.00 10.48 -16.68
N MET A 461 -15.15 9.39 -17.44
CA MET A 461 -15.72 9.41 -18.79
C MET A 461 -17.20 9.83 -18.80
N GLU A 462 -18.01 9.35 -17.86
CA GLU A 462 -19.40 9.79 -17.67
C GLU A 462 -19.45 11.29 -17.35
N ALA A 463 -18.63 11.76 -16.42
CA ALA A 463 -18.51 13.18 -16.10
C ALA A 463 -18.04 14.02 -17.30
N LYS A 464 -17.12 13.50 -18.13
CA LYS A 464 -16.64 14.16 -19.36
C LYS A 464 -17.79 14.42 -20.35
N ARG A 465 -18.76 13.51 -20.49
CA ARG A 465 -19.96 13.73 -21.33
C ARG A 465 -20.78 14.94 -20.89
N ARG A 466 -20.81 15.19 -19.57
CA ARG A 466 -21.47 16.34 -18.92
C ARG A 466 -20.58 17.59 -18.88
N GLN A 467 -19.40 17.58 -19.51
CA GLN A 467 -18.36 18.63 -19.40
C GLN A 467 -17.81 18.84 -17.97
N MET A 468 -18.02 17.83 -17.11
CA MET A 468 -17.60 17.80 -15.72
C MET A 468 -16.40 16.88 -15.49
N GLY A 469 -15.74 16.37 -16.53
CA GLY A 469 -14.60 15.48 -16.33
C GLY A 469 -13.59 15.41 -17.45
N VAL A 470 -12.43 14.84 -17.14
CA VAL A 470 -11.30 14.64 -18.04
C VAL A 470 -10.68 13.27 -17.80
N VAL A 471 -10.27 12.64 -18.89
CA VAL A 471 -9.53 11.38 -18.87
C VAL A 471 -8.35 11.51 -19.83
N GLY A 472 -7.15 11.18 -19.36
CA GLY A 472 -5.93 11.29 -20.15
C GLY A 472 -4.67 11.26 -19.30
N SER A 473 -3.59 11.86 -19.79
CA SER A 473 -2.34 11.97 -19.05
C SER A 473 -2.40 13.06 -17.98
N THR A 474 -1.37 13.08 -17.13
CA THR A 474 -1.08 14.18 -16.18
C THR A 474 -1.25 15.56 -16.80
N SER A 475 -0.76 15.77 -18.02
CA SER A 475 -0.88 17.04 -18.75
C SER A 475 -2.32 17.41 -19.10
N ASN A 476 -3.17 16.42 -19.44
CA ASN A 476 -4.58 16.66 -19.73
C ASN A 476 -5.34 17.06 -18.47
N ILE A 477 -5.08 16.40 -17.35
CA ILE A 477 -5.70 16.69 -16.05
C ILE A 477 -5.32 18.10 -15.58
N LEU A 478 -4.04 18.45 -15.63
CA LEU A 478 -3.57 19.78 -15.27
C LEU A 478 -4.21 20.87 -16.14
N SER A 479 -4.24 20.66 -17.46
CA SER A 479 -4.84 21.62 -18.39
C SER A 479 -6.32 21.83 -18.07
N PHE A 480 -7.08 20.75 -17.92
CA PHE A 480 -8.49 20.79 -17.57
C PHE A 480 -8.78 21.59 -16.29
N ILE A 481 -8.03 21.33 -15.21
CA ILE A 481 -8.20 22.08 -13.95
C ILE A 481 -7.91 23.57 -14.18
N THR A 482 -6.79 23.89 -14.84
CA THR A 482 -6.43 25.30 -15.08
C THR A 482 -7.40 26.03 -16.00
N ASP A 483 -7.95 25.35 -17.01
CA ASP A 483 -8.93 25.92 -17.93
C ASP A 483 -10.25 26.18 -17.22
N LYS A 484 -10.72 25.23 -16.40
CA LYS A 484 -11.92 25.41 -15.57
C LYS A 484 -11.76 26.53 -14.54
N THR A 485 -10.57 26.68 -13.95
CA THR A 485 -10.28 27.83 -13.08
C THR A 485 -10.35 29.15 -13.86
N ARG A 486 -9.79 29.24 -15.06
CA ARG A 486 -9.87 30.46 -15.90
C ARG A 486 -11.28 30.76 -16.35
N GLU A 487 -12.04 29.74 -16.75
CA GLU A 487 -13.46 29.86 -17.11
C GLU A 487 -14.27 30.44 -15.94
N ALA A 488 -14.08 29.93 -14.72
CA ALA A 488 -14.74 30.44 -13.53
C ALA A 488 -14.39 31.91 -13.23
N ILE A 489 -13.12 32.30 -13.37
CA ILE A 489 -12.70 33.70 -13.22
C ILE A 489 -13.40 34.58 -14.28
N ALA A 490 -13.45 34.12 -15.53
CA ALA A 490 -14.06 34.86 -16.63
C ALA A 490 -15.59 35.04 -16.49
N GLN A 491 -16.26 34.16 -15.75
CA GLN A 491 -17.71 34.28 -15.45
C GLN A 491 -18.03 35.43 -14.48
N GLY A 492 -17.06 35.92 -13.72
CA GLY A 492 -17.19 37.19 -12.99
C GLY A 492 -18.03 37.17 -11.71
N HIS A 493 -18.29 35.99 -11.12
CA HIS A 493 -18.98 35.86 -9.84
C HIS A 493 -18.23 34.93 -8.88
N ASP A 494 -18.55 35.01 -7.59
CA ASP A 494 -18.00 34.14 -6.56
C ASP A 494 -18.43 32.68 -6.79
N GLN A 495 -17.51 31.74 -6.60
CA GLN A 495 -17.78 30.32 -6.79
C GLN A 495 -16.67 29.44 -6.20
N ARG A 496 -17.04 28.22 -5.81
CA ARG A 496 -16.12 27.17 -5.37
C ARG A 496 -16.09 26.03 -6.38
N LEU A 497 -14.90 25.72 -6.88
CA LEU A 497 -14.68 24.58 -7.77
C LEU A 497 -14.11 23.42 -6.98
N GLN A 498 -14.68 22.23 -7.12
CA GLN A 498 -14.17 21.02 -6.48
C GLN A 498 -13.73 20.01 -7.55
N PHE A 499 -12.48 19.55 -7.46
CA PHE A 499 -11.89 18.57 -8.39
C PHE A 499 -11.48 17.31 -7.65
N VAL A 500 -12.05 16.17 -8.03
CA VAL A 500 -11.62 14.85 -7.56
C VAL A 500 -10.51 14.33 -8.47
N LEU A 501 -9.35 14.06 -7.87
CA LEU A 501 -8.17 13.60 -8.58
C LEU A 501 -8.07 12.07 -8.60
N GLY A 502 -8.56 11.44 -9.67
CA GLY A 502 -8.24 10.04 -9.99
C GLY A 502 -6.83 9.90 -10.56
N THR A 503 -5.83 10.40 -9.84
CA THR A 503 -4.42 10.38 -10.27
C THR A 503 -3.53 10.42 -9.05
N GLU A 504 -2.26 10.07 -9.24
CA GLU A 504 -1.31 9.88 -8.17
C GLU A 504 -0.89 11.19 -7.45
N SER A 505 -0.44 11.07 -6.20
CA SER A 505 -0.06 12.19 -5.32
C SER A 505 1.08 13.07 -5.84
N GLY A 506 1.97 12.53 -6.67
CA GLY A 506 3.08 13.29 -7.28
C GLY A 506 2.63 14.48 -8.13
N MET A 507 1.36 14.55 -8.54
CA MET A 507 0.84 15.69 -9.30
C MET A 507 0.35 16.86 -8.44
N ILE A 508 0.15 16.66 -7.14
CA ILE A 508 -0.48 17.64 -6.24
C ILE A 508 0.32 18.95 -6.25
N THR A 509 1.66 18.85 -6.11
CA THR A 509 2.57 20.00 -6.11
C THR A 509 2.43 20.86 -7.37
N SER A 510 2.38 20.20 -8.54
CA SER A 510 2.29 20.88 -9.83
C SER A 510 0.90 21.52 -10.06
N ILE A 511 -0.18 20.82 -9.71
CA ILE A 511 -1.55 21.33 -9.84
C ILE A 511 -1.76 22.53 -8.92
N VAL A 512 -1.48 22.36 -7.63
CA VAL A 512 -1.69 23.41 -6.64
C VAL A 512 -0.83 24.63 -6.97
N GLY A 513 0.44 24.43 -7.35
CA GLY A 513 1.31 25.52 -7.79
C GLY A 513 0.73 26.32 -8.96
N LYS A 514 0.22 25.65 -10.00
CA LYS A 514 -0.31 26.32 -11.19
C LYS A 514 -1.64 27.02 -10.94
N VAL A 515 -2.54 26.42 -10.16
CA VAL A 515 -3.81 27.05 -9.76
C VAL A 515 -3.55 28.30 -8.92
N ARG A 516 -2.63 28.24 -7.94
CA ARG A 516 -2.22 29.42 -7.15
C ARG A 516 -1.69 30.54 -8.03
N GLU A 517 -0.89 30.23 -9.04
CA GLU A 517 -0.36 31.23 -9.98
C GLU A 517 -1.49 31.95 -10.72
N ILE A 518 -2.51 31.22 -11.18
CA ILE A 518 -3.68 31.77 -11.88
C ILE A 518 -4.50 32.68 -10.97
N LEU A 519 -4.82 32.21 -9.75
CA LEU A 519 -5.62 32.97 -8.78
C LEU A 519 -4.90 34.25 -8.33
N LYS A 520 -3.59 34.18 -8.01
CA LYS A 520 -2.79 35.35 -7.65
C LYS A 520 -2.69 36.38 -8.78
N LYS A 521 -2.56 35.94 -10.03
CA LYS A 521 -2.56 36.85 -11.20
C LYS A 521 -3.88 37.61 -11.33
N ASN A 522 -5.01 36.96 -11.06
CA ASN A 522 -6.32 37.61 -11.08
C ASN A 522 -6.43 38.72 -10.01
N MET A 523 -6.01 38.43 -8.77
CA MET A 523 -6.04 39.42 -7.68
C MET A 523 -5.13 40.62 -7.93
N ASN A 524 -3.95 40.41 -8.51
CA ASN A 524 -3.03 41.50 -8.83
C ASN A 524 -3.47 42.37 -10.02
N ALA A 525 -4.36 41.86 -10.88
CA ALA A 525 -4.87 42.59 -12.04
C ALA A 525 -6.14 43.42 -11.74
N GLY A 526 -6.81 43.19 -10.60
CA GLY A 526 -8.06 43.84 -10.23
C GLY A 526 -7.89 44.97 -9.21
N GLY A 527 -8.07 46.23 -9.64
CA GLY A 527 -8.13 47.40 -8.75
C GLY A 527 -9.43 47.56 -7.96
N ALA A 528 -10.38 46.62 -8.12
CA ALA A 528 -11.64 46.50 -7.37
C ALA A 528 -11.90 45.01 -7.11
N ARG A 529 -12.55 44.67 -6.00
CA ARG A 529 -12.82 43.31 -5.49
C ARG A 529 -13.27 42.37 -6.62
N GLY A 530 -12.33 41.61 -7.19
CA GLY A 530 -12.59 40.64 -8.25
C GLY A 530 -13.42 39.45 -7.74
N PRO A 531 -13.90 38.57 -8.63
CA PRO A 531 -14.67 37.38 -8.23
C PRO A 531 -13.82 36.49 -7.31
N MET A 532 -14.40 36.08 -6.18
CA MET A 532 -13.76 35.15 -5.24
C MET A 532 -13.98 33.72 -5.74
N VAL A 533 -12.97 33.19 -6.42
CA VAL A 533 -12.94 31.82 -6.92
C VAL A 533 -12.04 30.98 -6.02
N ASP A 534 -12.62 30.02 -5.32
CA ASP A 534 -11.89 29.05 -4.52
C ASP A 534 -11.80 27.72 -5.29
N VAL A 535 -10.66 27.03 -5.19
CA VAL A 535 -10.43 25.74 -5.84
C VAL A 535 -10.03 24.70 -4.83
N GLU A 536 -10.88 23.68 -4.65
CA GLU A 536 -10.61 22.52 -3.82
C GLU A 536 -10.12 21.35 -4.66
N ILE A 537 -8.96 20.82 -4.30
CA ILE A 537 -8.38 19.62 -4.88
C ILE A 537 -8.59 18.48 -3.88
N VAL A 538 -9.42 17.50 -4.24
CA VAL A 538 -9.81 16.36 -3.42
C VAL A 538 -8.96 15.14 -3.80
N PHE A 539 -8.41 14.45 -2.81
CA PHE A 539 -7.55 13.28 -2.97
C PHE A 539 -8.32 12.00 -2.61
N PRO A 540 -8.87 11.27 -3.60
CA PRO A 540 -9.58 10.03 -3.38
C PRO A 540 -8.57 8.91 -3.05
N VAL A 541 -8.10 8.88 -1.80
CA VAL A 541 -7.21 7.86 -1.26
C VAL A 541 -8.01 6.94 -0.33
N SER A 542 -7.69 5.64 -0.32
CA SER A 542 -8.31 4.69 0.61
C SER A 542 -8.10 5.13 2.07
N SER A 543 -9.08 4.87 2.95
CA SER A 543 -8.90 5.05 4.40
C SER A 543 -7.70 4.26 4.92
N ASP A 544 -7.41 3.11 4.31
CA ASP A 544 -6.25 2.27 4.64
C ASP A 544 -4.90 2.91 4.23
N ALA A 545 -4.94 3.95 3.36
CA ALA A 545 -3.77 4.71 2.93
C ALA A 545 -3.57 6.01 3.73
N ILE A 546 -4.50 6.39 4.61
CA ILE A 546 -4.43 7.57 5.48
C ILE A 546 -4.19 7.11 6.91
N THR A 547 -2.99 7.36 7.46
CA THR A 547 -2.74 7.21 8.89
C THR A 547 -3.50 8.32 9.63
N ALA A 548 -4.58 7.98 10.34
CA ALA A 548 -5.38 8.97 11.05
C ALA A 548 -4.69 9.44 12.35
N SER A 549 -4.56 10.76 12.53
CA SER A 549 -4.40 11.39 13.83
C SER A 549 -5.77 11.76 14.40
N SER A 550 -6.04 11.41 15.65
CA SER A 550 -7.36 11.59 16.28
C SER A 550 -7.64 13.06 16.61
N GLU A 551 -8.72 13.62 16.06
CA GLU A 551 -9.23 14.95 16.41
C GLU A 551 -9.73 15.00 17.87
N VAL A 552 -9.25 16.00 18.62
CA VAL A 552 -9.73 16.35 19.96
C VAL A 552 -11.07 17.07 19.84
N SER A 553 -12.13 16.43 20.33
CA SER A 553 -13.47 17.02 20.44
C SER A 553 -13.45 18.25 21.35
N GLY A 554 -13.84 19.41 20.81
CA GLY A 554 -14.00 20.66 21.55
C GLY A 554 -15.11 20.57 22.60
N GLY A 555 -14.72 20.68 23.88
CA GLY A 555 -15.61 20.88 25.02
C GLY A 555 -15.67 22.36 25.41
N ASN A 556 -16.88 22.89 25.46
CA ASN A 556 -17.23 24.26 25.85
C ASN A 556 -16.50 24.79 27.10
N LEU A 557 -15.77 25.90 26.94
CA LEU A 557 -15.41 26.78 28.05
C LEU A 557 -16.60 27.70 28.38
N SER A 558 -17.34 27.37 29.43
CA SER A 558 -18.05 28.38 30.20
C SER A 558 -18.29 27.90 31.63
N SER A 559 -17.95 28.80 32.57
CA SER A 559 -18.18 28.74 34.03
C SER A 559 -17.19 27.90 34.84
N LEU A 560 -16.28 28.59 35.54
CA LEU A 560 -16.26 28.61 37.01
C LEU A 560 -15.28 29.69 37.48
N SER A 561 -15.86 30.76 38.01
CA SER A 561 -15.21 31.83 38.75
C SER A 561 -14.94 31.43 40.20
N SER A 562 -13.95 32.11 40.80
CA SER A 562 -13.68 32.29 42.24
C SER A 562 -13.30 31.03 43.03
N SER A 563 -12.28 30.98 43.88
CA SER A 563 -11.57 32.05 44.60
C SER A 563 -10.34 31.42 45.26
N ALA A 564 -9.16 32.03 45.09
CA ALA A 564 -8.07 31.94 46.07
C ALA A 564 -8.47 32.76 47.33
N PRO A 565 -7.84 32.58 48.51
CA PRO A 565 -6.54 33.26 48.72
C PRO A 565 -5.59 32.67 49.78
N GLY A 566 -4.32 33.07 49.67
CA GLY A 566 -3.42 33.30 50.81
C GLY A 566 -2.07 32.59 50.69
N GLY A 567 -0.93 33.27 50.50
CA GLY A 567 -0.68 34.70 50.38
C GLY A 567 0.83 35.00 50.46
N GLN A 568 1.23 35.99 49.65
CA GLN A 568 2.27 37.01 49.87
C GLN A 568 3.75 36.55 49.95
N GLY A 569 4.71 37.14 49.22
CA GLY A 569 4.71 38.30 48.34
C GLY A 569 6.14 38.86 48.24
N LEU A 570 6.53 39.35 47.05
CA LEU A 570 7.26 40.62 46.81
C LEU A 570 7.81 40.68 45.37
N GLU A 571 7.23 41.60 44.60
CA GLU A 571 7.81 42.29 43.43
C GLU A 571 9.03 43.12 43.91
N GLU A 572 10.06 43.47 43.11
CA GLU A 572 10.03 44.32 41.92
C GLU A 572 11.38 44.27 41.15
N LEU A 573 11.31 44.73 39.90
CA LEU A 573 12.31 45.38 39.03
C LEU A 573 12.73 44.67 37.73
N LYS A 574 12.17 45.25 36.65
CA LYS A 574 12.30 45.06 35.22
C LYS A 574 13.71 45.39 34.69
N VAL A 575 14.17 44.69 33.64
CA VAL A 575 14.23 45.17 32.24
C VAL A 575 14.83 44.08 31.32
N ALA A 576 14.03 43.68 30.33
CA ALA A 576 14.33 43.11 29.01
C ALA A 576 15.67 42.40 28.74
N VAL A 577 15.63 41.06 28.68
CA VAL A 577 16.30 40.25 27.64
C VAL A 577 15.38 39.07 27.32
N ARG A 578 15.02 38.89 26.03
CA ARG A 578 14.33 37.67 25.55
C ARG A 578 15.27 36.46 25.72
N PRO A 579 14.79 35.30 26.21
CA PRO A 579 15.40 34.03 25.86
C PRO A 579 14.43 33.14 25.10
N ALA A 580 14.99 32.46 24.11
CA ALA A 580 14.39 31.39 23.35
C ALA A 580 13.99 30.22 24.25
N SER A 581 12.78 29.69 24.06
CA SER A 581 12.44 28.28 24.27
C SER A 581 11.05 28.02 23.69
N GLY A 582 11.03 27.65 22.41
CA GLY A 582 9.87 27.03 21.77
C GLY A 582 9.80 25.58 22.23
N VAL A 583 8.69 25.26 22.87
CA VAL A 583 8.37 24.02 23.56
C VAL A 583 8.34 22.85 22.58
N ILE A 584 9.06 21.79 22.94
CA ILE A 584 9.03 20.47 22.35
C ILE A 584 7.68 19.84 22.72
N GLY A 585 6.73 19.88 21.81
CA GLY A 585 5.51 19.10 21.84
C GLY A 585 5.46 18.25 20.58
N GLU A 586 5.19 16.95 20.77
CA GLU A 586 4.92 15.95 19.73
C GLU A 586 6.13 15.40 18.96
N LEU A 587 7.02 14.70 19.68
CA LEU A 587 7.75 13.58 19.09
C LEU A 587 6.75 12.44 18.84
N GLY A 588 6.12 12.45 17.67
CA GLY A 588 5.49 11.25 17.13
C GLY A 588 6.57 10.19 16.93
N VAL A 589 6.44 9.04 17.60
CA VAL A 589 7.28 7.87 17.34
C VAL A 589 7.03 7.45 15.89
N VAL A 590 7.98 7.75 15.01
CA VAL A 590 8.07 7.14 13.68
C VAL A 590 8.96 5.91 13.84
N PRO A 591 8.44 4.68 13.66
CA PRO A 591 9.29 3.50 13.64
C PRO A 591 10.38 3.69 12.57
N GLY A 592 11.63 3.67 13.00
CA GLY A 592 12.76 3.59 12.07
C GLY A 592 12.72 2.24 11.35
N VAL A 593 12.65 2.27 10.03
CA VAL A 593 12.75 1.09 9.18
C VAL A 593 14.20 0.61 9.11
N GLN A 594 14.53 -0.49 9.79
CA GLN A 594 15.72 -1.30 9.46
C GLN A 594 15.45 -2.35 8.36
N GLY A 595 14.25 -2.37 7.78
CA GLY A 595 13.92 -3.11 6.56
C GLY A 595 13.04 -2.23 5.68
N GLY A 596 13.45 -1.98 4.44
CA GLY A 596 12.88 -0.99 3.53
C GLY A 596 11.47 -1.27 2.98
N GLU A 597 10.49 -1.62 3.80
CA GLU A 597 9.09 -1.74 3.40
C GLU A 597 8.15 -1.17 4.48
N GLY A 598 7.82 0.11 4.35
CA GLY A 598 6.73 0.77 5.06
C GLY A 598 6.01 1.74 4.13
N CYS A 599 4.67 1.70 4.08
CA CYS A 599 3.87 2.68 3.37
C CYS A 599 4.12 4.07 3.98
N SER A 600 4.56 5.02 3.17
CA SER A 600 4.75 6.41 3.60
C SER A 600 3.46 7.21 3.42
N ILE A 601 3.32 8.28 4.21
CA ILE A 601 2.32 9.36 4.06
C ILE A 601 2.27 10.01 2.66
N SER A 602 3.15 9.61 1.74
CA SER A 602 3.37 10.24 0.43
C SER A 602 2.35 9.81 -0.65
N GLY A 603 1.70 8.64 -0.55
CA GLY A 603 0.79 8.08 -1.58
C GLY A 603 1.40 7.94 -3.00
N GLY A 604 0.68 7.35 -3.97
CA GLY A 604 1.04 7.40 -5.41
C GLY A 604 2.32 6.66 -5.84
N CYS A 605 2.86 6.90 -7.06
CA CYS A 605 4.15 6.31 -7.46
C CYS A 605 5.28 6.71 -6.53
N ALA A 606 5.20 7.84 -5.82
CA ALA A 606 6.17 8.23 -4.80
C ALA A 606 6.19 7.27 -3.59
N SER A 607 5.12 6.53 -3.33
CA SER A 607 5.10 5.46 -2.31
C SER A 607 5.62 4.12 -2.84
N CYS A 608 5.83 3.98 -4.15
CA CYS A 608 6.48 2.82 -4.74
C CYS A 608 7.90 2.67 -4.15
N PRO A 609 8.28 1.50 -3.61
CA PRO A 609 9.60 1.32 -2.99
C PRO A 609 10.75 1.65 -3.95
N TYR A 610 10.53 1.46 -5.25
CA TYR A 610 11.50 1.84 -6.28
C TYR A 610 11.66 3.37 -6.42
N MET A 611 10.57 4.14 -6.36
CA MET A 611 10.66 5.61 -6.50
C MET A 611 11.19 6.31 -5.24
N LYS A 612 11.13 5.68 -4.05
CA LYS A 612 11.75 6.21 -2.82
C LYS A 612 13.27 6.37 -2.91
N MET A 613 13.91 5.72 -3.88
CA MET A 613 15.33 5.90 -4.17
C MET A 613 15.65 7.26 -4.83
N ASN A 614 14.63 7.97 -5.34
CA ASN A 614 14.74 9.30 -5.95
C ASN A 614 14.52 10.41 -4.90
N SER A 615 15.24 10.37 -3.78
CA SER A 615 15.12 11.33 -2.68
C SER A 615 15.97 12.59 -2.88
N LEU A 616 15.66 13.65 -2.12
CA LEU A 616 16.44 14.88 -2.14
C LEU A 616 17.88 14.63 -1.69
N ASN A 617 18.07 13.79 -0.67
CA ASN A 617 19.39 13.40 -0.18
C ASN A 617 20.19 12.67 -1.25
N ALA A 618 19.56 11.78 -2.02
CA ALA A 618 20.22 11.07 -3.11
C ALA A 618 20.67 12.04 -4.22
N LEU A 619 19.80 12.99 -4.61
CA LEU A 619 20.15 14.05 -5.57
C LEU A 619 21.33 14.90 -5.08
N LEU A 620 21.26 15.39 -3.84
CA LEU A 620 22.34 16.20 -3.25
C LEU A 620 23.64 15.40 -3.15
N HIS A 621 23.58 14.12 -2.79
CA HIS A 621 24.74 13.24 -2.71
C HIS A 621 25.43 13.07 -4.06
N VAL A 622 24.68 12.71 -5.11
CA VAL A 622 25.21 12.58 -6.48
C VAL A 622 25.79 13.91 -6.96
N CYS A 623 25.06 15.02 -6.81
CA CYS A 623 25.53 16.36 -7.17
C CYS A 623 26.80 16.79 -6.43
N ARG A 624 26.99 16.39 -5.16
CA ARG A 624 28.20 16.70 -4.38
C ARG A 624 29.43 15.97 -4.89
N TRP A 625 29.31 14.75 -5.41
CA TRP A 625 30.43 13.96 -5.89
C TRP A 625 30.82 14.22 -7.35
N ILE A 626 29.90 14.69 -8.19
CA ILE A 626 30.23 15.07 -9.57
C ILE A 626 31.33 16.14 -9.60
N GLY A 627 32.37 15.96 -10.40
CA GLY A 627 33.50 16.88 -10.52
C GLY A 627 34.48 16.87 -9.35
N THR A 628 34.47 15.85 -8.49
CA THR A 628 35.45 15.64 -7.41
C THR A 628 36.20 14.32 -7.58
N ASP A 629 37.27 14.10 -6.80
CA ASP A 629 38.00 12.82 -6.81
C ASP A 629 37.10 11.61 -6.45
N SER A 630 35.99 11.86 -5.75
CA SER A 630 35.01 10.84 -5.39
C SER A 630 34.03 10.50 -6.52
N GLU A 631 34.06 11.19 -7.67
CA GLU A 631 33.19 10.91 -8.82
C GLU A 631 33.36 9.47 -9.33
N ALA A 632 34.55 8.87 -9.17
CA ALA A 632 34.80 7.47 -9.52
C ALA A 632 33.83 6.48 -8.82
N MET A 633 33.36 6.83 -7.60
CA MET A 633 32.41 6.04 -6.82
C MET A 633 30.99 6.10 -7.39
N LEU A 634 30.70 7.05 -8.29
CA LEU A 634 29.41 7.14 -9.01
C LEU A 634 29.32 6.20 -10.22
N SER A 635 30.31 5.34 -10.45
CA SER A 635 30.30 4.39 -11.57
C SER A 635 29.04 3.49 -11.56
N ALA A 636 28.60 3.03 -10.39
CA ALA A 636 27.38 2.23 -10.23
C ALA A 636 26.07 3.03 -10.40
N TYR A 637 26.15 4.36 -10.39
CA TYR A 637 25.02 5.28 -10.59
C TYR A 637 24.82 5.64 -12.07
N LYS A 638 25.71 5.21 -12.96
CA LYS A 638 25.51 5.40 -14.40
C LYS A 638 24.36 4.50 -14.90
N PRO A 639 23.60 4.93 -15.92
CA PRO A 639 22.65 4.06 -16.60
C PRO A 639 23.34 2.81 -17.11
N ARG A 640 22.62 1.69 -17.14
CA ARG A 640 23.13 0.46 -17.75
C ARG A 640 23.40 0.72 -19.23
N LEU A 641 24.68 0.78 -19.59
CA LEU A 641 25.12 0.67 -20.97
C LEU A 641 25.14 -0.80 -21.29
N VAL A 642 24.01 -1.35 -21.73
CA VAL A 642 23.93 -2.77 -22.07
C VAL A 642 24.82 -3.02 -23.29
N ARG A 643 25.99 -3.61 -23.05
CA ARG A 643 26.97 -3.98 -24.09
C ARG A 643 26.66 -5.34 -24.72
N ASP A 644 25.60 -6.00 -24.26
CA ASP A 644 25.21 -7.31 -24.74
C ASP A 644 24.55 -7.22 -26.12
N GLN A 645 24.86 -8.21 -26.94
CA GLN A 645 24.21 -8.40 -28.24
C GLN A 645 23.05 -9.37 -28.07
N VAL A 646 21.84 -8.96 -28.45
CA VAL A 646 20.69 -9.87 -28.56
C VAL A 646 20.44 -10.13 -30.03
N GLY A 647 20.54 -11.39 -30.46
CA GLY A 647 20.38 -11.76 -31.88
C GLY A 647 21.45 -11.17 -32.81
N GLY A 648 22.64 -10.86 -32.32
CA GLY A 648 23.77 -10.31 -33.10
C GLY A 648 23.70 -8.82 -33.39
N ARG A 649 22.79 -8.07 -32.75
CA ARG A 649 22.71 -6.61 -32.78
C ARG A 649 22.83 -6.04 -31.36
N SER A 650 23.28 -4.79 -31.24
CA SER A 650 23.35 -4.08 -29.95
C SER A 650 21.97 -4.05 -29.29
N LEU A 651 21.88 -4.44 -28.01
CA LEU A 651 20.63 -4.37 -27.23
C LEU A 651 20.10 -2.94 -27.17
N VAL A 652 20.99 -1.95 -27.06
CA VAL A 652 20.61 -0.53 -27.06
C VAL A 652 19.93 -0.15 -28.39
N ASP A 653 20.50 -0.57 -29.53
CA ASP A 653 19.93 -0.26 -30.84
C ASP A 653 18.55 -0.93 -31.02
N LEU A 654 18.42 -2.20 -30.60
CA LEU A 654 17.17 -2.95 -30.68
C LEU A 654 16.10 -2.43 -29.70
N GLY A 655 16.47 -2.14 -28.46
CA GLY A 655 15.56 -1.66 -27.42
C GLY A 655 15.11 -0.22 -27.62
N CYS A 656 15.96 0.61 -28.24
CA CYS A 656 15.60 1.98 -28.64
C CYS A 656 14.75 2.00 -29.92
N THR A 657 14.80 0.97 -30.76
CA THR A 657 14.02 0.91 -32.01
C THR A 657 12.51 1.15 -31.77
N PRO A 658 11.83 0.47 -30.82
CA PRO A 658 10.43 0.78 -30.47
C PRO A 658 10.15 2.22 -30.01
N ILE A 659 11.13 2.86 -29.35
CA ILE A 659 11.02 4.25 -28.87
C ILE A 659 11.12 5.21 -30.06
N LEU A 660 12.11 4.96 -30.93
CA LEU A 660 12.32 5.73 -32.14
C LEU A 660 11.15 5.58 -33.12
N HIS A 661 10.56 4.39 -33.24
CA HIS A 661 9.33 4.18 -34.01
C HIS A 661 8.24 5.13 -33.55
N MET A 662 7.96 5.17 -32.25
CA MET A 662 6.96 6.08 -31.69
C MET A 662 7.33 7.55 -31.90
N ARG A 663 8.60 7.95 -31.78
CA ARG A 663 9.00 9.35 -32.02
C ARG A 663 8.79 9.76 -33.48
N HIS A 664 9.22 8.94 -34.45
CA HIS A 664 8.93 9.20 -35.86
C HIS A 664 7.42 9.29 -36.10
N PHE A 665 6.67 8.40 -35.45
CA PHE A 665 5.22 8.38 -35.50
C PHE A 665 4.56 9.64 -34.91
N GLN A 666 5.19 10.31 -33.93
CA GLN A 666 4.72 11.58 -33.34
C GLN A 666 5.11 12.82 -34.16
N PHE A 667 6.25 12.82 -34.85
CA PHE A 667 6.68 13.95 -35.68
C PHE A 667 5.92 14.04 -37.01
N ASP A 668 5.54 12.90 -37.59
CA ASP A 668 4.91 12.82 -38.92
C ASP A 668 3.37 12.88 -38.90
N SER A 669 2.77 13.70 -38.04
CA SER A 669 1.32 14.05 -38.07
C SER A 669 0.84 14.55 -39.45
N VAL A 670 1.77 14.75 -40.40
CA VAL A 670 1.54 14.91 -41.83
C VAL A 670 2.53 14.02 -42.61
N ARG A 671 2.16 12.76 -42.88
CA ARG A 671 2.80 11.78 -43.80
C ARG A 671 4.32 11.49 -43.62
N PRO A 672 4.69 10.23 -43.37
CA PRO A 672 5.86 9.64 -43.98
C PRO A 672 5.46 9.09 -45.36
N SER A 673 6.03 9.64 -46.44
CA SER A 673 6.13 8.87 -47.68
C SER A 673 7.09 7.71 -47.44
N PHE A 674 6.63 6.47 -47.57
CA PHE A 674 7.46 5.25 -47.63
C PHE A 674 8.34 5.19 -48.91
N ALA A 675 8.83 6.34 -49.39
CA ALA A 675 9.63 6.45 -50.59
C ALA A 675 10.80 7.42 -50.36
N GLY A 676 12.02 6.86 -50.36
CA GLY A 676 13.22 7.61 -50.74
C GLY A 676 14.19 8.00 -49.62
N SER A 677 14.83 7.02 -48.97
CA SER A 677 16.29 6.81 -49.00
C SER A 677 16.75 5.95 -47.81
N THR A 678 17.25 4.75 -48.15
CA THR A 678 18.13 3.92 -47.32
C THR A 678 17.70 3.62 -45.87
N THR A 679 16.50 3.06 -45.66
CA THR A 679 16.29 1.97 -44.69
C THR A 679 15.07 1.15 -45.12
N ARG A 680 15.31 -0.03 -45.71
CA ARG A 680 14.25 -1.02 -46.00
C ARG A 680 13.72 -1.57 -44.68
N VAL A 681 12.63 -1.00 -44.16
CA VAL A 681 11.80 -1.65 -43.14
C VAL A 681 10.83 -2.60 -43.85
N ILE A 682 11.05 -3.90 -43.66
CA ILE A 682 10.30 -4.97 -44.31
C ILE A 682 9.03 -5.23 -43.49
N ILE A 683 7.88 -4.77 -44.00
CA ILE A 683 6.61 -5.48 -43.86
C ILE A 683 6.22 -5.90 -45.30
N SER A 684 6.78 -7.01 -45.78
CA SER A 684 6.17 -7.87 -46.81
C SER A 684 7.14 -8.93 -47.34
N SER A 685 6.55 -10.08 -47.70
CA SER A 685 7.07 -11.23 -48.44
C SER A 685 7.91 -12.25 -47.65
N GLY A 686 7.28 -13.39 -47.38
CA GLY A 686 7.96 -14.57 -46.87
C GLY A 686 8.91 -15.17 -47.90
N VAL A 687 10.15 -15.40 -47.47
CA VAL A 687 11.04 -16.46 -47.96
C VAL A 687 11.95 -16.83 -46.78
N LEU A 688 11.65 -17.94 -46.10
CA LEU A 688 12.58 -18.59 -45.17
C LEU A 688 13.68 -19.25 -46.01
N VAL A 689 14.85 -18.62 -46.07
CA VAL A 689 16.09 -19.26 -46.55
C VAL A 689 16.58 -20.20 -45.44
N LYS A 690 16.62 -21.50 -45.77
CA LYS A 690 17.33 -22.52 -45.00
C LYS A 690 18.79 -22.12 -44.82
N GLY A 691 19.18 -21.77 -43.60
CA GLY A 691 20.57 -21.57 -43.20
C GLY A 691 20.79 -22.20 -41.83
N GLN A 692 21.42 -23.38 -41.82
CA GLN A 692 21.82 -24.09 -40.61
C GLN A 692 22.77 -23.24 -39.76
N LEU A 693 22.36 -22.90 -38.54
CA LEU A 693 23.26 -22.56 -37.45
C LEU A 693 23.11 -23.65 -36.39
N LYS A 694 24.11 -24.54 -36.34
CA LYS A 694 24.28 -25.54 -35.29
C LYS A 694 24.56 -24.81 -33.97
N VAL A 695 23.54 -24.64 -33.16
CA VAL A 695 23.72 -24.48 -31.71
C VAL A 695 23.87 -25.88 -31.14
N ARG A 696 24.99 -26.10 -30.44
CA ARG A 696 25.29 -27.35 -29.72
C ARG A 696 24.14 -27.65 -28.76
N GLU A 697 23.44 -28.74 -29.01
CA GLU A 697 22.62 -29.41 -27.99
C GLU A 697 23.55 -29.80 -26.84
N MET A 698 23.39 -29.14 -25.69
CA MET A 698 23.50 -29.87 -24.43
C MET A 698 22.12 -30.41 -24.13
N SER A 699 21.98 -31.70 -24.34
CA SER A 699 20.83 -32.50 -23.96
C SER A 699 20.60 -32.39 -22.45
N THR A 700 19.63 -31.59 -22.05
CA THR A 700 18.79 -31.94 -20.92
C THR A 700 17.43 -32.29 -21.50
N THR A 701 17.22 -33.58 -21.69
CA THR A 701 15.89 -34.16 -21.82
C THR A 701 15.05 -33.69 -20.63
N SER A 702 14.10 -32.80 -20.86
CA SER A 702 12.85 -32.81 -20.11
C SER A 702 11.74 -32.75 -21.12
N ASP A 703 11.25 -33.93 -21.46
CA ASP A 703 9.98 -34.13 -22.13
C ASP A 703 8.95 -33.16 -21.55
N GLY A 704 8.16 -32.52 -22.42
CA GLY A 704 6.95 -31.86 -21.98
C GLY A 704 6.10 -32.88 -21.23
N VAL A 705 6.03 -32.72 -19.91
CA VAL A 705 5.10 -33.51 -19.10
C VAL A 705 3.70 -33.04 -19.52
N PRO A 706 2.85 -33.93 -20.03
CA PRO A 706 1.46 -33.60 -20.30
C PRO A 706 0.82 -33.06 -19.01
N GLU A 707 -0.11 -32.12 -19.08
CA GLU A 707 -1.09 -31.94 -18.00
C GLU A 707 -1.87 -33.25 -17.89
N GLU A 708 -1.38 -34.17 -17.06
CA GLU A 708 -2.13 -35.34 -16.66
C GLU A 708 -3.33 -34.83 -15.85
N ASN A 709 -4.52 -34.95 -16.41
CA ASN A 709 -5.75 -34.66 -15.70
C ASN A 709 -5.97 -35.76 -14.64
N HIS A 710 -5.41 -35.56 -13.44
CA HIS A 710 -5.37 -36.56 -12.37
C HIS A 710 -6.70 -36.79 -11.64
N GLY A 711 -7.78 -36.09 -12.02
CA GLY A 711 -9.09 -36.20 -11.37
C GLY A 711 -9.20 -35.55 -9.98
N PHE A 712 -8.16 -34.86 -9.50
CA PHE A 712 -8.16 -34.12 -8.24
C PHE A 712 -8.48 -32.63 -8.46
N ASN A 713 -9.01 -31.95 -7.44
CA ASN A 713 -9.24 -30.50 -7.54
C ASN A 713 -7.94 -29.69 -7.57
N TYR A 714 -6.88 -30.20 -6.93
CA TYR A 714 -5.59 -29.54 -6.75
C TYR A 714 -4.40 -30.51 -6.89
N ASP A 715 -3.24 -29.99 -7.30
CA ASP A 715 -1.96 -30.71 -7.23
C ASP A 715 -1.43 -30.75 -5.79
N LEU A 716 -1.59 -29.63 -5.09
CA LEU A 716 -1.17 -29.46 -3.71
C LEU A 716 -2.22 -28.71 -2.91
N VAL A 717 -2.54 -29.24 -1.72
CA VAL A 717 -3.29 -28.52 -0.70
C VAL A 717 -2.42 -28.35 0.54
N VAL A 718 -2.26 -27.11 0.98
CA VAL A 718 -1.56 -26.78 2.22
C VAL A 718 -2.58 -26.50 3.32
N ILE A 719 -2.44 -27.17 4.46
CA ILE A 719 -3.32 -27.04 5.63
C ILE A 719 -2.59 -26.22 6.68
N GLY A 720 -2.90 -24.93 6.75
CA GLY A 720 -2.28 -23.92 7.62
C GLY A 720 -1.62 -22.81 6.80
N GLY A 721 -2.18 -21.59 6.88
CA GLY A 721 -1.68 -20.37 6.24
C GLY A 721 -0.65 -19.63 7.08
N GLY A 722 0.20 -20.37 7.80
CA GLY A 722 1.32 -19.84 8.56
C GLY A 722 2.63 -19.77 7.77
N SER A 723 3.73 -19.46 8.45
CA SER A 723 5.04 -19.21 7.82
C SER A 723 5.49 -20.31 6.84
N GLY A 724 5.45 -21.58 7.26
CA GLY A 724 5.85 -22.70 6.40
C GLY A 724 4.86 -23.00 5.28
N GLY A 725 3.56 -22.89 5.55
CA GLY A 725 2.51 -23.20 4.59
C GLY A 725 2.43 -22.18 3.45
N LEU A 726 2.51 -20.89 3.78
CA LEU A 726 2.59 -19.81 2.79
C LEU A 726 3.86 -19.95 1.94
N ALA A 727 5.01 -20.21 2.56
CA ALA A 727 6.25 -20.37 1.81
C ALA A 727 6.22 -21.57 0.85
N CYS A 728 5.66 -22.71 1.29
CA CYS A 728 5.53 -23.92 0.47
C CYS A 728 4.58 -23.72 -0.72
N SER A 729 3.39 -23.14 -0.48
CA SER A 729 2.38 -22.93 -1.52
C SER A 729 2.87 -21.98 -2.62
N ARG A 730 3.45 -20.84 -2.23
CA ARG A 730 4.03 -19.84 -3.15
C ARG A 730 5.17 -20.40 -3.99
N GLU A 731 6.04 -21.21 -3.38
CA GLU A 731 7.12 -21.86 -4.13
C GLU A 731 6.59 -22.95 -5.08
N ALA A 732 5.56 -23.71 -4.70
CA ALA A 732 4.98 -24.75 -5.54
C ALA A 732 4.33 -24.20 -6.82
N VAL A 733 3.65 -23.05 -6.74
CA VAL A 733 3.01 -22.41 -7.91
C VAL A 733 4.02 -22.02 -9.00
N LYS A 734 5.26 -21.66 -8.63
CA LYS A 734 6.31 -21.33 -9.61
C LYS A 734 6.60 -22.47 -10.58
N TYR A 735 6.25 -23.71 -10.22
CA TYR A 735 6.38 -24.91 -11.06
C TYR A 735 5.07 -25.28 -11.79
N GLY A 736 4.15 -24.33 -11.93
CA GLY A 736 2.89 -24.48 -12.66
C GLY A 736 1.88 -25.40 -11.99
N LYS A 737 1.95 -25.55 -10.65
CA LYS A 737 1.03 -26.41 -9.89
C LYS A 737 -0.21 -25.66 -9.45
N LYS A 738 -1.36 -26.34 -9.50
CA LYS A 738 -2.61 -25.81 -8.95
C LYS A 738 -2.63 -26.02 -7.44
N VAL A 739 -2.59 -24.94 -6.68
CA VAL A 739 -2.41 -24.97 -5.23
C VAL A 739 -3.59 -24.31 -4.51
N ALA A 740 -4.01 -24.90 -3.39
CA ALA A 740 -4.87 -24.25 -2.41
C ALA A 740 -4.20 -24.17 -1.04
N VAL A 741 -4.50 -23.11 -0.29
CA VAL A 741 -4.09 -22.90 1.10
C VAL A 741 -5.34 -22.77 1.95
N LEU A 742 -5.49 -23.66 2.93
CA LEU A 742 -6.50 -23.55 3.96
C LEU A 742 -5.90 -22.90 5.20
N ASP A 743 -6.57 -21.88 5.71
CA ASP A 743 -6.21 -21.29 7.00
C ASP A 743 -7.47 -21.05 7.83
N TYR A 744 -7.38 -21.31 9.13
CA TYR A 744 -8.46 -21.03 10.05
C TYR A 744 -7.91 -20.81 11.46
N VAL A 745 -8.32 -19.71 12.08
CA VAL A 745 -7.91 -19.35 13.45
C VAL A 745 -9.06 -19.65 14.40
N ASN A 746 -8.96 -20.72 15.17
CA ASN A 746 -9.86 -20.96 16.30
C ASN A 746 -9.71 -19.82 17.33
N PRO A 747 -10.81 -19.20 17.80
CA PRO A 747 -10.71 -18.17 18.84
C PRO A 747 -9.99 -18.68 20.08
N THR A 748 -9.29 -17.81 20.79
CA THR A 748 -8.85 -18.10 22.16
C THR A 748 -10.07 -18.24 23.08
N PRO A 749 -9.93 -18.80 24.31
CA PRO A 749 -11.00 -18.76 25.31
C PRO A 749 -11.54 -17.36 25.59
N LYS A 750 -10.72 -16.31 25.38
CA LYS A 750 -11.10 -14.90 25.51
C LYS A 750 -11.72 -14.31 24.24
N GLY A 751 -11.79 -15.08 23.16
CA GLY A 751 -12.39 -14.69 21.89
C GLY A 751 -11.44 -14.06 20.88
N ALA A 752 -10.14 -13.93 21.20
CA ALA A 752 -9.17 -13.34 20.29
C ALA A 752 -9.00 -14.20 19.03
N GLN A 753 -9.02 -13.54 17.87
CA GLN A 753 -8.81 -14.11 16.54
C GLN A 753 -8.05 -13.11 15.68
N TRP A 754 -7.35 -13.61 14.66
CA TRP A 754 -6.53 -12.80 13.76
C TRP A 754 -6.62 -13.30 12.31
N GLY A 755 -5.96 -12.61 11.39
CA GLY A 755 -5.99 -12.95 9.96
C GLY A 755 -4.87 -13.88 9.50
N LEU A 756 -4.71 -13.94 8.18
CA LEU A 756 -3.74 -14.80 7.49
C LEU A 756 -2.29 -14.44 7.86
N GLY A 757 -1.40 -15.44 7.90
CA GLY A 757 0.04 -15.25 8.21
C GLY A 757 0.53 -16.15 9.35
N GLY A 758 -0.39 -16.77 10.08
CA GLY A 758 -0.12 -17.67 11.20
C GLY A 758 0.43 -16.98 12.44
N THR A 759 0.99 -17.78 13.36
CA THR A 759 1.43 -17.33 14.69
C THR A 759 2.43 -16.18 14.63
N CYS A 760 3.52 -16.31 13.85
CA CYS A 760 4.62 -15.34 13.90
C CYS A 760 4.20 -13.92 13.50
N VAL A 761 3.33 -13.82 12.49
CA VAL A 761 2.83 -12.53 11.99
C VAL A 761 1.90 -11.87 13.00
N ASN A 762 1.00 -12.64 13.62
CA ASN A 762 -0.12 -12.07 14.36
C ASN A 762 0.07 -12.06 15.88
N VAL A 763 0.68 -13.10 16.44
CA VAL A 763 0.73 -13.35 17.89
C VAL A 763 2.07 -13.97 18.31
N GLY A 764 3.13 -13.60 17.60
CA GLY A 764 4.46 -14.20 17.76
C GLY A 764 5.55 -13.20 17.46
N CYS A 765 6.50 -13.58 16.59
CA CYS A 765 7.74 -12.83 16.40
C CYS A 765 7.54 -11.34 16.09
N ILE A 766 6.59 -10.98 15.22
CA ILE A 766 6.37 -9.59 14.80
C ILE A 766 5.91 -8.71 15.96
N PRO A 767 4.74 -8.94 16.60
CA PRO A 767 4.32 -8.11 17.72
C PRO A 767 5.27 -8.22 18.92
N LYS A 768 5.85 -9.40 19.18
CA LYS A 768 6.85 -9.59 20.23
C LYS A 768 8.02 -8.64 20.04
N LEU A 769 8.63 -8.65 18.85
CA LEU A 769 9.82 -7.85 18.57
C LEU A 769 9.51 -6.35 18.60
N LEU A 770 8.34 -5.95 18.10
CA LEU A 770 7.90 -4.56 18.18
C LEU A 770 7.70 -4.10 19.63
N MET A 771 7.03 -4.88 20.47
CA MET A 771 6.85 -4.54 21.89
C MET A 771 8.17 -4.59 22.67
N HIS A 772 9.07 -5.54 22.36
CA HIS A 772 10.43 -5.58 22.88
C HIS A 772 11.19 -4.29 22.56
N HIS A 773 11.14 -3.84 21.30
CA HIS A 773 11.79 -2.60 20.88
C HIS A 773 11.25 -1.38 21.64
N VAL A 774 9.93 -1.30 21.85
CA VAL A 774 9.35 -0.22 22.66
C VAL A 774 9.80 -0.32 24.13
N GLY A 775 9.96 -1.52 24.67
CA GLY A 775 10.57 -1.75 25.98
C GLY A 775 12.00 -1.19 26.07
N LEU A 776 12.85 -1.49 25.07
CA LEU A 776 14.22 -0.97 24.99
C LEU A 776 14.28 0.55 24.82
N LEU A 777 13.29 1.16 24.16
CA LEU A 777 13.19 2.62 24.07
C LEU A 777 12.97 3.24 25.47
N GLY A 778 12.24 2.57 26.35
CA GLY A 778 12.10 2.99 27.75
C GLY A 778 13.45 3.15 28.44
N GLU A 779 14.35 2.19 28.29
CA GLU A 779 15.73 2.23 28.81
C GLU A 779 16.57 3.30 28.09
N THR A 780 16.48 3.38 26.77
CA THR A 780 17.22 4.36 25.95
C THR A 780 16.89 5.80 26.34
N LEU A 781 15.65 6.07 26.75
CA LEU A 781 15.24 7.40 27.21
C LEU A 781 15.89 7.79 28.54
N VAL A 782 16.23 6.82 29.39
CA VAL A 782 17.03 7.04 30.61
C VAL A 782 18.47 7.37 30.24
N ASP A 783 19.07 6.57 29.36
CA ASP A 783 20.44 6.79 28.86
C ASP A 783 20.60 8.15 28.15
N ALA A 784 19.55 8.60 27.46
CA ALA A 784 19.56 9.88 26.78
C ALA A 784 19.78 11.06 27.74
N GLU A 785 19.22 11.00 28.96
CA GLU A 785 19.42 12.05 29.98
C GLU A 785 20.89 12.12 30.41
N GLU A 786 21.51 10.98 30.70
CA GLU A 786 22.94 10.87 31.02
C GLU A 786 23.84 11.34 29.85
N ALA A 787 23.40 11.11 28.61
CA ALA A 787 24.07 11.61 27.41
C ALA A 787 23.83 13.13 27.14
N GLY A 788 23.11 13.83 28.03
CA GLY A 788 22.90 15.28 27.98
C GLY A 788 21.64 15.72 27.23
N TRP A 789 20.77 14.80 26.82
CA TRP A 789 19.48 15.14 26.22
C TRP A 789 18.49 15.57 27.30
N LYS A 790 17.80 16.69 27.06
CA LYS A 790 16.77 17.20 27.98
C LYS A 790 15.41 16.61 27.64
N VAL A 791 15.20 15.35 28.00
CA VAL A 791 13.95 14.62 27.76
C VAL A 791 13.18 14.49 29.08
N LYS A 792 11.85 14.65 29.06
CA LYS A 792 10.97 14.33 30.20
C LYS A 792 10.07 13.17 29.82
N VAL A 793 10.17 12.06 30.54
CA VAL A 793 9.33 10.87 30.29
C VAL A 793 8.05 10.96 31.11
N GLY A 794 6.89 10.94 30.45
CA GLY A 794 5.55 11.09 31.05
C GLY A 794 4.78 9.78 31.24
N GLY A 795 5.45 8.63 31.16
CA GLY A 795 4.82 7.30 31.12
C GLY A 795 4.61 6.77 29.69
N HIS A 796 4.12 5.53 29.57
CA HIS A 796 3.88 4.84 28.30
C HIS A 796 2.38 4.61 28.06
N ASP A 797 1.92 4.81 26.81
CA ASP A 797 0.54 4.54 26.38
C ASP A 797 0.42 3.16 25.71
N TRP A 798 -0.13 2.20 26.45
CA TRP A 798 -0.38 0.84 25.97
C TRP A 798 -1.34 0.80 24.77
N GLY A 799 -2.44 1.55 24.83
CA GLY A 799 -3.45 1.52 23.78
C GLY A 799 -2.87 2.01 22.46
N LYS A 800 -2.02 3.05 22.52
CA LYS A 800 -1.33 3.55 21.33
C LYS A 800 -0.34 2.55 20.76
N MET A 801 0.45 1.88 21.62
CA MET A 801 1.38 0.84 21.17
C MET A 801 0.65 -0.33 20.51
N VAL A 802 -0.40 -0.85 21.13
CA VAL A 802 -1.21 -1.95 20.58
C VAL A 802 -1.82 -1.55 19.24
N GLN A 803 -2.36 -0.33 19.12
CA GLN A 803 -2.89 0.18 17.86
C GLN A 803 -1.83 0.13 16.74
N VAL A 804 -0.63 0.70 16.98
CA VAL A 804 0.45 0.74 15.97
C VAL A 804 0.89 -0.67 15.57
N VAL A 805 1.00 -1.58 16.54
CA VAL A 805 1.36 -2.98 16.30
C VAL A 805 0.28 -3.69 15.47
N GLN A 806 -0.99 -3.53 15.82
CA GLN A 806 -2.11 -4.17 15.12
C GLN A 806 -2.30 -3.60 13.69
N ASP A 807 -2.09 -2.31 13.49
CA ASP A 807 -2.13 -1.69 12.15
C ASP A 807 -1.06 -2.30 11.23
N TYR A 808 0.16 -2.49 11.75
CA TYR A 808 1.23 -3.15 11.01
C TYR A 808 0.88 -4.62 10.69
N ILE A 809 0.36 -5.37 11.66
CA ILE A 809 -0.08 -6.76 11.45
C ILE A 809 -1.20 -6.83 10.39
N GLY A 810 -2.16 -5.91 10.44
CA GLY A 810 -3.24 -5.78 9.46
C GLY A 810 -2.70 -5.61 8.04
N SER A 811 -1.66 -4.78 7.87
CA SER A 811 -0.99 -4.60 6.58
C SER A 811 -0.34 -5.90 6.06
N LEU A 812 0.30 -6.68 6.94
CA LEU A 812 0.90 -7.97 6.57
C LEU A 812 -0.16 -9.01 6.21
N ASN A 813 -1.23 -9.08 6.98
CA ASN A 813 -2.37 -9.96 6.71
C ASN A 813 -2.96 -9.70 5.32
N TRP A 814 -3.14 -8.43 4.98
CA TRP A 814 -3.61 -8.02 3.66
C TRP A 814 -2.60 -8.36 2.56
N GLY A 815 -1.33 -8.01 2.75
CA GLY A 815 -0.25 -8.32 1.82
C GLY A 815 -0.16 -9.81 1.47
N TYR A 816 -0.30 -10.71 2.44
CA TYR A 816 -0.33 -12.14 2.18
C TYR A 816 -1.55 -12.58 1.36
N ARG A 817 -2.74 -12.02 1.62
CA ARG A 817 -3.95 -12.34 0.82
C ARG A 817 -3.80 -11.90 -0.62
N ILE A 818 -3.23 -10.71 -0.84
CA ILE A 818 -2.93 -10.20 -2.19
C ILE A 818 -1.91 -11.09 -2.88
N ALA A 819 -0.80 -11.43 -2.22
CA ALA A 819 0.23 -12.31 -2.78
C ALA A 819 -0.34 -13.68 -3.20
N LEU A 820 -1.16 -14.32 -2.35
CA LEU A 820 -1.79 -15.59 -2.70
C LEU A 820 -2.71 -15.46 -3.92
N ARG A 821 -3.53 -14.41 -3.97
CA ARG A 821 -4.44 -14.14 -5.10
C ARG A 821 -3.66 -13.91 -6.40
N ASP A 822 -2.64 -13.07 -6.36
CA ASP A 822 -1.86 -12.67 -7.54
C ASP A 822 -1.04 -13.86 -8.08
N GLU A 823 -0.58 -14.75 -7.20
CA GLU A 823 0.05 -16.02 -7.55
C GLU A 823 -0.96 -17.11 -7.95
N LYS A 824 -2.27 -16.81 -8.03
CA LYS A 824 -3.34 -17.76 -8.40
C LYS A 824 -3.39 -18.99 -7.46
N ILE A 825 -3.12 -18.77 -6.18
CA ILE A 825 -3.29 -19.74 -5.09
C ILE A 825 -4.69 -19.57 -4.53
N ASP A 826 -5.46 -20.65 -4.52
CA ASP A 826 -6.80 -20.63 -3.93
C ASP A 826 -6.70 -20.55 -2.40
N TYR A 827 -6.91 -19.35 -1.86
CA TYR A 827 -6.99 -19.14 -0.42
C TYR A 827 -8.40 -19.45 0.10
N ILE A 828 -8.50 -20.43 0.99
CA ILE A 828 -9.76 -20.89 1.58
C ILE A 828 -9.71 -20.67 3.09
N ASN A 829 -10.43 -19.66 3.59
CA ASN A 829 -10.58 -19.42 5.02
C ASN A 829 -11.58 -20.41 5.64
N ALA A 830 -11.14 -21.64 5.85
CA ALA A 830 -11.95 -22.73 6.36
C ALA A 830 -11.10 -23.73 7.14
N TYR A 831 -11.71 -24.32 8.17
CA TYR A 831 -11.11 -25.41 8.93
C TYR A 831 -11.14 -26.69 8.11
N GLY A 832 -9.97 -27.25 7.78
CA GLY A 832 -9.83 -28.45 6.97
C GLY A 832 -9.64 -29.71 7.83
N ARG A 833 -10.42 -30.76 7.55
CA ARG A 833 -10.31 -32.07 8.20
C ARG A 833 -10.28 -33.19 7.17
N PHE A 834 -9.35 -34.12 7.30
CA PHE A 834 -9.30 -35.32 6.46
C PHE A 834 -10.53 -36.20 6.71
N THR A 835 -11.15 -36.63 5.61
CA THR A 835 -12.21 -37.65 5.60
C THR A 835 -11.73 -38.98 5.02
N ASN A 836 -10.69 -38.93 4.19
CA ASN A 836 -9.92 -40.06 3.65
C ASN A 836 -8.52 -39.55 3.20
N PRO A 837 -7.61 -40.41 2.70
CA PRO A 837 -6.24 -40.00 2.35
C PRO A 837 -6.10 -38.88 1.30
N HIS A 838 -7.10 -38.64 0.45
CA HIS A 838 -7.03 -37.64 -0.62
C HIS A 838 -8.11 -36.56 -0.55
N THR A 839 -8.93 -36.51 0.50
CA THR A 839 -10.08 -35.61 0.62
C THR A 839 -10.10 -34.88 1.96
N LEU A 840 -10.28 -33.57 1.90
CA LEU A 840 -10.58 -32.73 3.06
C LEU A 840 -12.04 -32.26 3.01
N GLU A 841 -12.70 -32.34 4.16
CA GLU A 841 -13.89 -31.55 4.46
C GLU A 841 -13.44 -30.20 5.00
N CYS A 842 -13.91 -29.11 4.39
CA CYS A 842 -13.55 -27.74 4.73
C CYS A 842 -14.79 -27.01 5.23
N LYS A 843 -14.74 -26.56 6.48
CA LYS A 843 -15.84 -25.84 7.14
C LYS A 843 -15.47 -24.38 7.35
N ASP A 844 -16.19 -23.47 6.70
CA ASP A 844 -15.97 -22.03 6.88
C ASP A 844 -16.56 -21.50 8.21
N ARG A 845 -16.30 -20.21 8.51
CA ARG A 845 -16.82 -19.54 9.72
C ARG A 845 -18.35 -19.49 9.78
N ARG A 846 -19.05 -19.54 8.63
CA ARG A 846 -20.52 -19.57 8.54
C ARG A 846 -21.08 -20.99 8.67
N GLY A 847 -20.23 -21.99 8.84
CA GLY A 847 -20.59 -23.39 8.94
C GLY A 847 -20.88 -24.05 7.60
N LYS A 848 -20.61 -23.39 6.47
CA LYS A 848 -20.72 -24.00 5.15
C LYS A 848 -19.61 -25.04 4.99
N VAL A 849 -20.01 -26.22 4.56
CA VAL A 849 -19.11 -27.35 4.34
C VAL A 849 -18.88 -27.54 2.84
N GLN A 850 -17.62 -27.75 2.45
CA GLN A 850 -17.24 -28.15 1.09
C GLN A 850 -16.18 -29.25 1.15
N ASN A 851 -16.17 -30.17 0.18
CA ASN A 851 -15.12 -31.17 0.06
C ASN A 851 -14.15 -30.77 -1.05
N ILE A 852 -12.85 -30.89 -0.77
CA ILE A 852 -11.79 -30.70 -1.77
C ILE A 852 -10.90 -31.93 -1.81
N THR A 853 -10.39 -32.24 -2.99
CA THR A 853 -9.48 -33.37 -3.24
C THR A 853 -8.14 -32.88 -3.76
N SER A 854 -7.05 -33.54 -3.37
CA SER A 854 -5.70 -33.16 -3.80
C SER A 854 -4.79 -34.35 -4.02
N ARG A 855 -3.88 -34.23 -4.98
CA ARG A 855 -2.83 -35.22 -5.21
C ARG A 855 -1.85 -35.29 -4.03
N ARG A 856 -1.45 -34.15 -3.48
CA ARG A 856 -0.55 -34.06 -2.30
C ARG A 856 -1.08 -33.10 -1.25
N PHE A 857 -0.67 -33.32 0.00
CA PHE A 857 -0.99 -32.44 1.13
C PHE A 857 0.27 -32.02 1.89
N VAL A 858 0.29 -30.79 2.40
CA VAL A 858 1.29 -30.33 3.36
C VAL A 858 0.57 -29.83 4.62
N ILE A 859 0.83 -30.47 5.76
CA ILE A 859 0.32 -30.11 7.07
C ILE A 859 1.26 -29.04 7.67
N ALA A 860 0.75 -27.83 7.86
CA ALA A 860 1.48 -26.65 8.32
C ALA A 860 0.70 -25.87 9.40
N VAL A 861 -0.04 -26.60 10.25
CA VAL A 861 -1.01 -26.04 11.21
C VAL A 861 -0.40 -25.39 12.47
N GLY A 862 0.92 -25.51 12.64
CA GLY A 862 1.63 -24.95 13.80
C GLY A 862 1.15 -25.51 15.15
N GLY A 863 1.26 -24.70 16.20
CA GLY A 863 0.74 -25.00 17.54
C GLY A 863 0.06 -23.81 18.20
N ARG A 864 -0.64 -24.05 19.32
CA ARG A 864 -1.35 -23.04 20.14
C ARG A 864 -0.91 -23.10 21.61
N PRO A 865 -1.05 -22.00 22.38
CA PRO A 865 -0.69 -21.99 23.80
C PRO A 865 -1.41 -23.07 24.61
N ARG A 866 -0.65 -23.70 25.52
CA ARG A 866 -1.16 -24.68 26.47
C ARG A 866 -1.71 -23.98 27.72
N TYR A 867 -2.84 -24.50 28.22
CA TYR A 867 -3.42 -24.14 29.52
C TYR A 867 -3.05 -25.20 30.58
N LEU A 868 -3.13 -24.83 31.86
CA LEU A 868 -2.66 -25.68 32.97
C LEU A 868 -3.64 -26.81 33.31
N GLY A 869 -4.92 -26.66 32.96
CA GLY A 869 -5.99 -27.58 33.36
C GLY A 869 -6.39 -27.42 34.83
N VAL A 870 -6.18 -26.22 35.40
CA VAL A 870 -6.59 -25.88 36.77
C VAL A 870 -7.77 -24.92 36.75
N GLU A 871 -8.54 -24.89 37.83
CA GLU A 871 -9.76 -24.06 37.91
C GLU A 871 -9.45 -22.56 37.67
N GLY A 872 -10.22 -21.96 36.77
CA GLY A 872 -10.16 -20.55 36.40
C GLY A 872 -9.10 -20.17 35.36
N ASP A 873 -8.28 -21.11 34.87
CA ASP A 873 -7.15 -20.79 33.99
C ASP A 873 -7.59 -20.26 32.60
N LYS A 874 -8.62 -20.84 31.99
CA LYS A 874 -9.17 -20.39 30.71
C LYS A 874 -10.08 -19.19 30.85
N GLU A 875 -10.83 -19.13 31.96
CA GLU A 875 -11.83 -18.09 32.22
C GLU A 875 -11.18 -16.77 32.60
N LEU A 876 -10.07 -16.80 33.35
CA LEU A 876 -9.46 -15.61 33.95
C LEU A 876 -8.13 -15.24 33.29
N CYS A 877 -7.28 -16.21 32.95
CA CYS A 877 -5.96 -15.92 32.39
C CYS A 877 -5.97 -15.70 30.87
N ILE A 878 -4.89 -15.08 30.40
CA ILE A 878 -4.62 -14.86 28.98
C ILE A 878 -3.34 -15.61 28.56
N THR A 879 -3.04 -15.62 27.26
CA THR A 879 -1.83 -16.22 26.69
C THR A 879 -1.11 -15.23 25.79
N SER A 880 -0.01 -15.67 25.16
CA SER A 880 0.64 -14.90 24.10
C SER A 880 -0.31 -14.56 22.94
N ASP A 881 -1.34 -15.38 22.72
CA ASP A 881 -2.31 -15.15 21.64
C ASP A 881 -3.21 -13.93 21.91
N ASP A 882 -3.29 -13.46 23.16
CA ASP A 882 -4.20 -12.40 23.59
C ASP A 882 -3.45 -11.10 23.91
N ILE A 883 -2.25 -11.17 24.50
CA ILE A 883 -1.51 -10.00 25.02
C ILE A 883 -1.21 -8.96 23.92
N PHE A 884 -0.95 -9.40 22.70
CA PHE A 884 -0.56 -8.50 21.60
C PHE A 884 -1.70 -7.65 21.05
N SER A 885 -2.94 -7.98 21.39
CA SER A 885 -4.15 -7.26 21.00
C SER A 885 -5.02 -6.92 22.21
N LEU A 886 -4.44 -6.82 23.40
CA LEU A 886 -5.17 -6.55 24.63
C LEU A 886 -5.66 -5.09 24.64
N ASP A 887 -6.97 -4.88 24.74
CA ASP A 887 -7.60 -3.55 24.63
C ASP A 887 -7.13 -2.54 25.70
N GLY A 888 -6.74 -3.02 26.89
CA GLY A 888 -6.30 -2.18 28.01
C GLY A 888 -4.92 -2.57 28.55
N PRO A 889 -4.26 -1.67 29.30
CA PRO A 889 -2.96 -1.94 29.88
C PRO A 889 -3.03 -3.15 30.84
N PRO A 890 -2.02 -4.03 30.83
CA PRO A 890 -2.09 -5.28 31.59
C PRO A 890 -1.94 -5.07 33.11
N GLY A 891 -1.47 -3.91 33.56
CA GLY A 891 -1.32 -3.60 34.99
C GLY A 891 -0.30 -4.51 35.69
N LYS A 892 -0.52 -4.81 36.98
CA LYS A 892 0.31 -5.76 37.71
C LYS A 892 0.14 -7.15 37.11
N THR A 893 1.21 -7.71 36.55
CA THR A 893 1.13 -8.89 35.67
C THR A 893 1.92 -10.08 36.22
N LEU A 894 1.31 -11.26 36.23
CA LEU A 894 1.99 -12.53 36.49
C LEU A 894 2.22 -13.30 35.18
N CYS A 895 3.48 -13.56 34.81
CA CYS A 895 3.85 -14.48 33.74
C CYS A 895 4.12 -15.87 34.33
N VAL A 896 3.24 -16.83 34.07
CA VAL A 896 3.41 -18.23 34.48
C VAL A 896 4.14 -18.99 33.41
N GLY A 897 5.38 -19.39 33.69
CA GLY A 897 6.25 -20.04 32.74
C GLY A 897 7.70 -19.58 32.88
N ALA A 898 8.60 -20.30 32.22
CA ALA A 898 10.02 -19.96 32.16
C ALA A 898 10.59 -20.25 30.75
N SER A 899 9.71 -20.25 29.75
CA SER A 899 10.05 -20.36 28.33
C SER A 899 10.50 -19.01 27.78
N TYR A 900 11.06 -18.98 26.56
CA TYR A 900 11.42 -17.73 25.90
C TYR A 900 10.21 -16.78 25.81
N ILE A 901 9.01 -17.26 25.45
CA ILE A 901 7.78 -16.44 25.41
C ILE A 901 7.51 -15.79 26.77
N SER A 902 7.66 -16.54 27.87
CA SER A 902 7.40 -16.03 29.21
C SER A 902 8.37 -14.92 29.60
N LEU A 903 9.67 -15.11 29.30
CA LEU A 903 10.71 -14.14 29.66
C LEU A 903 10.69 -12.92 28.76
N GLU A 904 10.42 -13.09 27.46
CA GLU A 904 10.25 -11.98 26.50
C GLU A 904 9.05 -11.10 26.88
N CYS A 905 7.90 -11.72 27.18
CA CYS A 905 6.71 -10.98 27.64
C CYS A 905 6.96 -10.26 28.96
N ALA A 906 7.56 -10.93 29.94
CA ALA A 906 7.88 -10.28 31.20
C ALA A 906 8.86 -9.12 31.01
N GLY A 907 9.87 -9.32 30.17
CA GLY A 907 10.92 -8.34 29.89
C GLY A 907 10.37 -7.04 29.30
N PHE A 908 9.64 -7.11 28.18
CA PHE A 908 9.10 -5.88 27.60
C PHE A 908 8.09 -5.20 28.52
N LEU A 909 7.28 -5.95 29.26
CA LEU A 909 6.35 -5.35 30.22
C LEU A 909 7.07 -4.63 31.37
N THR A 910 8.18 -5.18 31.87
CA THR A 910 9.05 -4.50 32.84
C THR A 910 9.66 -3.23 32.23
N GLY A 911 10.18 -3.30 30.99
CA GLY A 911 10.75 -2.13 30.29
C GLY A 911 9.75 -1.00 30.02
N LEU A 912 8.46 -1.34 29.90
CA LEU A 912 7.35 -0.37 29.81
C LEU A 912 6.91 0.21 31.16
N GLY A 913 7.48 -0.27 32.27
CA GLY A 913 7.22 0.22 33.63
C GLY A 913 6.11 -0.51 34.41
N TYR A 914 5.67 -1.70 33.99
CA TYR A 914 4.67 -2.49 34.73
C TYR A 914 5.28 -3.28 35.89
N ASP A 915 4.48 -3.54 36.94
CA ASP A 915 4.85 -4.47 38.02
C ASP A 915 4.67 -5.92 37.53
N VAL A 916 5.78 -6.58 37.21
CA VAL A 916 5.78 -7.91 36.58
C VAL A 916 6.44 -8.93 37.48
N THR A 917 5.80 -10.09 37.61
CA THR A 917 6.34 -11.29 38.27
C THR A 917 6.40 -12.46 37.30
N VAL A 918 7.52 -13.17 37.26
CA VAL A 918 7.68 -14.46 36.56
C VAL A 918 7.60 -15.61 37.56
N MET A 919 6.76 -16.61 37.29
CA MET A 919 6.66 -17.83 38.10
C MET A 919 7.25 -19.03 37.34
N ALA A 920 8.38 -19.51 37.83
CA ALA A 920 9.11 -20.63 37.24
C ALA A 920 8.90 -21.92 38.03
N ARG A 921 8.40 -22.97 37.38
CA ARG A 921 8.24 -24.30 37.98
C ARG A 921 9.57 -24.96 38.33
N SER A 922 10.61 -24.74 37.51
CA SER A 922 11.90 -25.41 37.64
C SER A 922 13.04 -24.50 37.19
N ILE A 923 13.63 -24.76 36.03
CA ILE A 923 14.73 -24.00 35.40
C ILE A 923 14.21 -23.04 34.32
N PHE A 924 15.02 -22.04 33.98
CA PHE A 924 14.76 -21.08 32.89
C PHE A 924 15.23 -21.63 31.55
N LEU A 925 14.51 -21.28 30.47
CA LEU A 925 14.86 -21.61 29.09
C LEU A 925 15.30 -23.07 28.91
N ARG A 926 14.51 -24.02 29.42
CA ARG A 926 14.83 -25.45 29.30
C ARG A 926 15.14 -25.82 27.84
N GLY A 927 16.32 -26.39 27.62
CA GLY A 927 16.80 -26.77 26.28
C GLY A 927 17.82 -25.79 25.69
N PHE A 928 18.02 -24.63 26.32
CA PHE A 928 19.12 -23.71 26.06
C PHE A 928 20.22 -23.87 27.09
N ASP A 929 21.40 -23.31 26.79
CA ASP A 929 22.51 -23.18 27.73
C ASP A 929 22.08 -22.57 29.07
N GLN A 930 22.32 -23.31 30.15
CA GLN A 930 21.80 -22.95 31.46
C GLN A 930 22.57 -21.79 32.11
N HIS A 931 23.85 -21.61 31.79
CA HIS A 931 24.61 -20.47 32.29
C HIS A 931 24.09 -19.16 31.68
N ALA A 932 23.84 -19.15 30.37
CA ALA A 932 23.20 -18.01 29.71
C ALA A 932 21.78 -17.76 30.24
N ALA A 933 20.98 -18.81 30.43
CA ALA A 933 19.62 -18.69 30.95
C ALA A 933 19.56 -18.10 32.37
N GLU A 934 20.47 -18.51 33.26
CA GLU A 934 20.57 -17.96 34.61
C GLU A 934 21.05 -16.51 34.59
N HIS A 935 21.99 -16.16 33.71
CA HIS A 935 22.44 -14.78 33.54
C HIS A 935 21.31 -13.84 33.11
N ILE A 936 20.50 -14.26 32.13
CA ILE A 936 19.32 -13.50 31.68
C ILE A 936 18.32 -13.31 32.82
N ALA A 937 18.03 -14.38 33.57
CA ALA A 937 17.09 -14.31 34.69
C ALA A 937 17.60 -13.37 35.79
N GLN A 938 18.90 -13.40 36.09
CA GLN A 938 19.52 -12.48 37.04
C GLN A 938 19.44 -11.03 36.55
N TYR A 939 19.76 -10.78 35.27
CA TYR A 939 19.64 -9.44 34.67
C TYR A 939 18.21 -8.90 34.81
N MET A 940 17.20 -9.71 34.48
CA MET A 940 15.80 -9.31 34.62
C MET A 940 15.42 -9.00 36.08
N GLU A 941 15.92 -9.79 37.04
CA GLU A 941 15.68 -9.57 38.48
C GLU A 941 16.33 -8.26 38.96
N ASP A 942 17.55 -7.99 38.53
CA ASP A 942 18.30 -6.76 38.85
C ASP A 942 17.65 -5.50 38.24
N HIS A 943 16.90 -5.66 37.14
CA HIS A 943 16.21 -4.59 36.41
C HIS A 943 14.69 -4.56 36.67
N GLY A 944 14.22 -5.19 37.76
CA GLY A 944 12.89 -4.96 38.31
C GLY A 944 11.83 -6.03 38.04
N THR A 945 12.13 -7.08 37.28
CA THR A 945 11.22 -8.24 37.15
C THR A 945 11.30 -9.11 38.40
N LYS A 946 10.19 -9.32 39.11
CA LYS A 946 10.15 -10.22 40.27
C LYS A 946 10.15 -11.67 39.83
N ILE A 947 10.84 -12.57 40.55
CA ILE A 947 10.90 -13.99 40.20
C ILE A 947 10.46 -14.87 41.38
N ILE A 948 9.47 -15.74 41.13
CA ILE A 948 9.06 -16.82 42.05
C ILE A 948 9.59 -18.14 41.49
N LYS A 949 10.64 -18.67 42.14
CA LYS A 949 11.29 -19.94 41.74
C LYS A 949 10.59 -21.13 42.40
N LYS A 950 10.53 -22.26 41.68
CA LYS A 950 9.98 -23.54 42.14
C LYS A 950 8.54 -23.45 42.66
N ALA A 951 7.69 -22.79 41.89
CA ALA A 951 6.28 -22.63 42.20
C ALA A 951 5.38 -23.02 41.02
N VAL A 952 4.15 -23.45 41.34
CA VAL A 952 3.11 -23.77 40.35
C VAL A 952 1.75 -23.21 40.80
N PRO A 953 0.96 -22.61 39.88
CA PRO A 953 -0.41 -22.23 40.20
C PRO A 953 -1.28 -23.45 40.47
N VAL A 954 -2.19 -23.29 41.43
CA VAL A 954 -3.17 -24.31 41.84
C VAL A 954 -4.59 -23.86 41.48
N LYS A 955 -4.87 -22.55 41.56
CA LYS A 955 -6.20 -21.99 41.33
C LYS A 955 -6.14 -20.51 40.94
N PHE A 956 -7.04 -20.10 40.05
CA PHE A 956 -7.29 -18.70 39.70
C PHE A 956 -8.73 -18.34 40.08
N GLU A 957 -8.90 -17.23 40.80
CA GLU A 957 -10.21 -16.78 41.29
C GLU A 957 -10.40 -15.29 40.99
N GLU A 958 -11.63 -14.85 40.73
CA GLU A 958 -11.95 -13.43 40.65
C GLU A 958 -11.79 -12.78 42.05
N ALA A 959 -11.13 -11.65 42.09
CA ALA A 959 -10.99 -10.79 43.26
C ALA A 959 -11.81 -9.50 43.08
N GLU A 960 -11.79 -8.62 44.09
CA GLU A 960 -12.45 -7.32 44.01
C GLU A 960 -11.91 -6.48 42.83
N ASN A 961 -12.80 -5.70 42.20
CA ASN A 961 -12.50 -4.79 41.09
C ASN A 961 -11.95 -5.46 39.81
N GLY A 962 -12.29 -6.73 39.56
CA GLY A 962 -11.92 -7.43 38.32
C GLY A 962 -10.48 -7.94 38.27
N LYS A 963 -9.77 -7.94 39.41
CA LYS A 963 -8.43 -8.53 39.55
C LYS A 963 -8.50 -10.06 39.70
N ILE A 964 -7.37 -10.73 39.59
CA ILE A 964 -7.23 -12.17 39.69
C ILE A 964 -6.44 -12.53 40.95
N LEU A 965 -7.07 -13.30 41.86
CA LEU A 965 -6.41 -13.95 42.98
C LEU A 965 -5.78 -15.26 42.51
N VAL A 966 -4.45 -15.33 42.59
CA VAL A 966 -3.68 -16.52 42.19
C VAL A 966 -3.26 -17.27 43.44
N SER A 967 -3.75 -18.50 43.61
CA SER A 967 -3.25 -19.43 44.63
C SER A 967 -2.20 -20.34 44.00
N TYR A 968 -1.00 -20.40 44.59
CA TYR A 968 0.12 -21.19 44.07
C TYR A 968 0.84 -21.94 45.19
N ALA A 969 1.44 -23.07 44.85
CA ALA A 969 2.22 -23.90 45.77
C ALA A 969 3.72 -23.71 45.48
N GLU A 970 4.49 -23.37 46.50
CA GLU A 970 5.96 -23.34 46.45
C GLU A 970 6.56 -24.70 46.85
N GLN A 971 7.88 -24.83 46.70
CA GLN A 971 8.63 -26.00 47.14
C GLN A 971 8.29 -26.36 48.61
N GLY A 972 7.85 -27.60 48.84
CA GLY A 972 7.34 -28.06 50.14
C GLY A 972 5.82 -27.97 50.32
N ASN A 973 5.06 -27.71 49.24
CA ASN A 973 3.60 -27.56 49.23
C ASN A 973 3.08 -26.41 50.10
N VAL A 974 3.90 -25.38 50.29
CA VAL A 974 3.50 -24.16 50.99
C VAL A 974 2.57 -23.37 50.07
N LEU A 975 1.30 -23.26 50.45
CA LEU A 975 0.29 -22.52 49.68
C LEU A 975 0.43 -21.03 49.96
N LYS A 976 0.61 -20.23 48.90
CA LYS A 976 0.61 -18.76 48.94
C LYS A 976 -0.45 -18.21 48.01
N LYS A 977 -0.79 -16.94 48.23
CA LYS A 977 -1.73 -16.19 47.41
C LYS A 977 -1.19 -14.80 47.11
N ASP A 978 -1.42 -14.32 45.90
CA ASP A 978 -1.18 -12.92 45.52
C ASP A 978 -2.22 -12.50 44.46
N VAL A 979 -2.43 -11.19 44.34
CA VAL A 979 -3.44 -10.58 43.44
C VAL A 979 -2.73 -9.88 42.30
N PHE A 980 -3.23 -10.10 41.07
CA PHE A 980 -2.71 -9.52 39.83
C PHE A 980 -3.84 -8.92 39.00
N ASP A 981 -3.55 -7.92 38.19
CA ASP A 981 -4.49 -7.39 37.21
C ASP A 981 -4.58 -8.33 36.00
N THR A 982 -3.44 -8.87 35.55
CA THR A 982 -3.34 -9.80 34.41
C THR A 982 -2.49 -11.02 34.76
N VAL A 983 -2.88 -12.20 34.25
CA VAL A 983 -2.07 -13.43 34.32
C VAL A 983 -1.85 -13.97 32.90
N ILE A 984 -0.59 -14.08 32.48
CA ILE A 984 -0.17 -14.64 31.19
C ILE A 984 0.33 -16.07 31.38
N LEU A 985 -0.30 -17.04 30.72
CA LEU A 985 0.15 -18.44 30.70
C LEU A 985 1.06 -18.69 29.50
N ALA A 986 2.34 -18.97 29.77
CA ALA A 986 3.37 -19.25 28.77
C ALA A 986 4.07 -20.59 29.05
N VAL A 987 3.26 -21.63 29.27
CA VAL A 987 3.66 -22.96 29.77
C VAL A 987 3.88 -24.02 28.67
N GLY A 988 4.12 -23.55 27.44
CA GLY A 988 4.34 -24.36 26.25
C GLY A 988 3.23 -24.22 25.22
N ARG A 989 3.39 -24.90 24.08
CA ARG A 989 2.43 -24.90 22.97
C ARG A 989 2.16 -26.35 22.53
N ASP A 990 0.92 -26.61 22.14
CA ASP A 990 0.45 -27.91 21.67
C ASP A 990 0.22 -27.88 20.15
N ALA A 991 0.61 -28.95 19.44
CA ALA A 991 0.39 -29.07 18.01
C ALA A 991 -1.10 -29.26 17.69
N LEU A 992 -1.59 -28.61 16.63
CA LEU A 992 -3.01 -28.64 16.25
C LEU A 992 -3.38 -29.85 15.39
N THR A 993 -3.18 -31.07 15.89
CA THR A 993 -3.34 -32.30 15.09
C THR A 993 -4.57 -33.14 15.41
N LEU A 994 -5.15 -33.01 16.61
CA LEU A 994 -6.22 -33.90 17.09
C LEU A 994 -7.49 -33.85 16.22
N ASP A 995 -7.91 -32.67 15.80
CA ASP A 995 -9.17 -32.47 15.05
C ASP A 995 -8.98 -32.48 13.52
N LEU A 996 -7.76 -32.75 13.03
CA LEU A 996 -7.46 -32.79 11.60
C LEU A 996 -7.90 -34.08 10.90
N GLY A 997 -8.32 -35.12 11.64
CA GLY A 997 -8.71 -36.41 11.05
C GLY A 997 -7.53 -37.22 10.49
N LEU A 998 -6.34 -37.09 11.09
CA LEU A 998 -5.11 -37.76 10.64
C LEU A 998 -5.25 -39.29 10.58
N ASP A 999 -6.05 -39.87 11.47
CA ASP A 999 -6.41 -41.29 11.50
C ASP A 999 -7.06 -41.74 10.18
N LYS A 1000 -7.99 -40.93 9.64
CA LYS A 1000 -8.68 -41.19 8.37
C LYS A 1000 -7.76 -41.03 7.16
N ALA A 1001 -6.72 -40.21 7.28
CA ALA A 1001 -5.68 -40.06 6.27
C ALA A 1001 -4.57 -41.12 6.37
N GLY A 1002 -4.54 -41.90 7.46
CA GLY A 1002 -3.48 -42.88 7.75
C GLY A 1002 -2.17 -42.26 8.27
N VAL A 1003 -2.18 -40.98 8.65
CA VAL A 1003 -1.00 -40.25 9.16
C VAL A 1003 -0.83 -40.54 10.65
N ARG A 1004 0.36 -41.01 11.02
CA ARG A 1004 0.75 -41.26 12.42
C ARG A 1004 1.22 -39.95 13.06
N PHE A 1005 0.90 -39.79 14.33
CA PHE A 1005 1.38 -38.70 15.18
C PHE A 1005 1.67 -39.24 16.58
N ASN A 1006 2.52 -38.54 17.33
CA ASN A 1006 2.82 -38.90 18.71
C ASN A 1006 1.62 -38.53 19.61
N PRO A 1007 1.00 -39.48 20.33
CA PRO A 1007 -0.20 -39.21 21.12
C PRO A 1007 0.04 -38.31 22.34
N THR A 1008 1.28 -38.21 22.82
CA THR A 1008 1.65 -37.37 23.96
C THR A 1008 1.90 -35.93 23.55
N THR A 1009 2.60 -35.71 22.43
CA THR A 1009 2.99 -34.36 21.98
C THR A 1009 2.08 -33.79 20.91
N GLY A 1010 1.27 -34.64 20.26
CA GLY A 1010 0.50 -34.33 19.06
C GLY A 1010 1.36 -34.12 17.80
N LYS A 1011 2.69 -34.20 17.91
CA LYS A 1011 3.61 -33.88 16.80
C LYS A 1011 3.69 -35.01 15.78
N ILE A 1012 4.03 -34.67 14.54
CA ILE A 1012 4.10 -35.62 13.42
C ILE A 1012 5.57 -36.00 13.18
N PRO A 1013 5.95 -37.29 13.29
CA PRO A 1013 7.27 -37.75 12.87
C PRO A 1013 7.37 -37.73 11.33
N ALA A 1014 8.44 -37.14 10.81
CA ALA A 1014 8.68 -37.04 9.37
C ALA A 1014 10.17 -37.15 9.02
N VAL A 1015 10.45 -37.70 7.83
CA VAL A 1015 11.79 -37.79 7.25
C VAL A 1015 11.82 -36.92 6.00
N ASN A 1016 12.68 -35.90 5.96
CA ASN A 1016 12.70 -34.88 4.89
C ASN A 1016 11.29 -34.31 4.62
N GLU A 1017 10.58 -33.97 5.69
CA GLU A 1017 9.21 -33.43 5.72
C GLU A 1017 8.12 -34.41 5.21
N GLN A 1018 8.46 -35.63 4.79
CA GLN A 1018 7.49 -36.66 4.40
C GLN A 1018 7.01 -37.45 5.61
N THR A 1019 5.69 -37.60 5.75
CA THR A 1019 5.08 -38.42 6.80
C THR A 1019 5.18 -39.92 6.47
N ASN A 1020 4.54 -40.79 7.26
CA ASN A 1020 4.42 -42.20 6.90
C ASN A 1020 3.47 -42.49 5.71
N VAL A 1021 2.82 -41.46 5.15
CA VAL A 1021 1.93 -41.54 3.98
C VAL A 1021 2.59 -40.76 2.84
N ASP A 1022 2.85 -41.43 1.72
CA ASP A 1022 3.79 -40.94 0.70
C ASP A 1022 3.43 -39.59 0.06
N HIS A 1023 2.14 -39.26 -0.02
CA HIS A 1023 1.66 -38.02 -0.61
C HIS A 1023 1.30 -36.95 0.43
N ILE A 1024 1.54 -37.20 1.72
CA ILE A 1024 1.28 -36.26 2.82
C ILE A 1024 2.59 -35.87 3.50
N PHE A 1025 2.82 -34.57 3.59
CA PHE A 1025 4.00 -33.95 4.14
C PHE A 1025 3.64 -33.07 5.33
N ALA A 1026 4.62 -32.70 6.15
CA ALA A 1026 4.43 -31.81 7.29
C ALA A 1026 5.61 -30.84 7.41
N VAL A 1027 5.34 -29.58 7.74
CA VAL A 1027 6.37 -28.52 7.87
C VAL A 1027 6.09 -27.61 9.07
N GLY A 1028 7.17 -27.05 9.63
CA GLY A 1028 7.10 -26.13 10.77
C GLY A 1028 6.80 -26.83 12.10
N ASP A 1029 6.22 -26.11 13.05
CA ASP A 1029 6.11 -26.52 14.45
C ASP A 1029 5.29 -27.79 14.67
N VAL A 1030 4.55 -28.29 13.68
CA VAL A 1030 3.82 -29.57 13.80
C VAL A 1030 4.78 -30.78 13.80
N LEU A 1031 6.02 -30.61 13.36
CA LEU A 1031 7.01 -31.69 13.27
C LEU A 1031 7.59 -32.10 14.62
N GLU A 1032 7.84 -33.39 14.79
CA GLU A 1032 8.53 -33.92 15.95
C GLU A 1032 10.05 -33.74 15.86
N GLY A 1033 10.67 -33.27 16.94
CA GLY A 1033 12.14 -33.18 17.06
C GLY A 1033 12.79 -32.14 16.16
N ARG A 1034 12.03 -31.14 15.67
CA ARG A 1034 12.54 -30.02 14.86
C ARG A 1034 12.36 -28.69 15.60
N GLN A 1035 13.17 -27.70 15.24
CA GLN A 1035 13.08 -26.36 15.83
C GLN A 1035 11.80 -25.63 15.40
N GLU A 1036 11.10 -25.06 16.38
CA GLU A 1036 9.83 -24.33 16.22
C GLU A 1036 10.09 -22.86 15.88
N LEU A 1037 10.73 -22.63 14.73
CA LEU A 1037 11.21 -21.31 14.30
C LEU A 1037 10.69 -20.95 12.90
N THR A 1038 10.29 -19.69 12.71
CA THR A 1038 9.76 -19.20 11.44
C THR A 1038 10.69 -19.38 10.25
N PRO A 1039 11.99 -19.00 10.30
CA PRO A 1039 12.90 -19.22 9.18
C PRO A 1039 13.08 -20.69 8.83
N VAL A 1040 13.04 -21.58 9.83
CA VAL A 1040 13.08 -23.04 9.64
C VAL A 1040 11.85 -23.52 8.89
N ALA A 1041 10.66 -23.10 9.31
CA ALA A 1041 9.41 -23.46 8.64
C ALA A 1041 9.36 -22.95 7.19
N ILE A 1042 9.76 -21.70 6.95
CA ILE A 1042 9.82 -21.09 5.61
C ILE A 1042 10.79 -21.88 4.71
N LYS A 1043 12.02 -22.10 5.19
CA LYS A 1043 13.05 -22.79 4.41
C LYS A 1043 12.66 -24.23 4.12
N ALA A 1044 12.10 -24.95 5.10
CA ALA A 1044 11.58 -26.31 4.91
C ALA A 1044 10.46 -26.34 3.87
N GLY A 1045 9.50 -25.42 3.93
CA GLY A 1045 8.40 -25.31 2.95
C GLY A 1045 8.89 -25.06 1.52
N ILE A 1046 9.83 -24.13 1.34
CA ILE A 1046 10.44 -23.82 0.03
C ILE A 1046 11.19 -25.03 -0.52
N LEU A 1047 12.10 -25.61 0.28
CA LEU A 1047 12.91 -26.74 -0.15
C LEU A 1047 12.04 -27.98 -0.46
N LEU A 1048 11.00 -28.22 0.33
CA LEU A 1048 10.04 -29.29 0.05
C LEU A 1048 9.35 -29.07 -1.31
N ALA A 1049 8.81 -27.88 -1.58
CA ALA A 1049 8.16 -27.59 -2.86
C ALA A 1049 9.13 -27.79 -4.05
N ARG A 1050 10.40 -27.37 -3.90
CA ARG A 1050 11.46 -27.62 -4.89
C ARG A 1050 11.74 -29.10 -5.11
N ARG A 1051 11.72 -29.93 -4.05
CA ARG A 1051 11.90 -31.38 -4.19
C ARG A 1051 10.70 -32.03 -4.88
N LEU A 1052 9.49 -31.58 -4.55
CA LEU A 1052 8.27 -32.14 -5.12
C LEU A 1052 8.05 -31.77 -6.58
N TYR A 1053 8.42 -30.55 -6.99
CA TYR A 1053 8.01 -29.99 -8.28
C TYR A 1053 9.14 -29.33 -9.08
N GLY A 1054 10.27 -29.03 -8.45
CA GLY A 1054 11.40 -28.31 -9.06
C GLY A 1054 12.63 -29.17 -9.34
N ASN A 1055 12.52 -30.51 -9.29
CA ASN A 1055 13.63 -31.45 -9.49
C ASN A 1055 14.86 -31.21 -8.59
N SER A 1056 14.65 -30.61 -7.42
CA SER A 1056 15.72 -30.46 -6.42
C SER A 1056 15.88 -31.72 -5.59
N ASN A 1057 17.10 -32.02 -5.16
CA ASN A 1057 17.39 -33.07 -4.18
C ASN A 1057 17.81 -32.50 -2.82
N MET A 1058 17.70 -31.19 -2.61
CA MET A 1058 18.20 -30.51 -1.41
C MET A 1058 17.21 -30.64 -0.23
N PRO A 1059 17.57 -31.37 0.86
CA PRO A 1059 16.77 -31.41 2.08
C PRO A 1059 16.94 -30.13 2.90
N MET A 1060 16.05 -29.90 3.85
CA MET A 1060 16.27 -28.89 4.88
C MET A 1060 17.39 -29.36 5.82
N ASP A 1061 18.37 -28.49 6.08
CA ASP A 1061 19.42 -28.75 7.06
C ASP A 1061 19.04 -28.10 8.40
N TYR A 1062 18.69 -28.95 9.36
CA TYR A 1062 18.28 -28.57 10.72
C TYR A 1062 19.44 -28.43 11.71
N ASN A 1063 20.68 -28.64 11.29
CA ASN A 1063 21.85 -28.46 12.15
C ASN A 1063 22.22 -26.97 12.23
N LEU A 1064 22.89 -26.54 13.30
CA LEU A 1064 23.46 -25.18 13.44
C LEU A 1064 22.48 -24.06 13.03
N VAL A 1065 21.21 -24.19 13.42
CA VAL A 1065 20.20 -23.14 13.19
C VAL A 1065 20.40 -22.06 14.26
N PRO A 1066 20.70 -20.79 13.89
CA PRO A 1066 20.82 -19.71 14.85
C PRO A 1066 19.47 -19.42 15.51
N THR A 1067 19.50 -19.07 16.79
CA THR A 1067 18.31 -18.69 17.57
C THR A 1067 18.64 -17.47 18.42
N THR A 1068 17.65 -16.58 18.60
CA THR A 1068 17.76 -15.44 19.52
C THR A 1068 16.52 -15.35 20.40
N VAL A 1069 16.73 -15.20 21.70
CA VAL A 1069 15.72 -14.88 22.71
C VAL A 1069 15.80 -13.39 23.01
N PHE A 1070 14.69 -12.68 22.78
CA PHE A 1070 14.61 -11.22 22.86
C PHE A 1070 14.12 -10.77 24.24
N THR A 1071 14.88 -11.14 25.27
CA THR A 1071 14.79 -10.57 26.63
C THR A 1071 15.41 -9.17 26.67
N PRO A 1072 15.20 -8.37 27.74
CA PRO A 1072 15.75 -7.00 27.81
C PRO A 1072 17.26 -6.97 27.52
N LEU A 1073 17.99 -7.93 28.07
CA LEU A 1073 19.29 -8.32 27.55
C LEU A 1073 19.12 -9.54 26.64
N GLU A 1074 19.38 -9.36 25.34
CA GLU A 1074 19.11 -10.39 24.33
C GLU A 1074 20.12 -11.53 24.41
N TYR A 1075 19.69 -12.74 24.03
CA TYR A 1075 20.53 -13.93 24.01
C TYR A 1075 20.50 -14.62 22.65
N GLY A 1076 21.63 -14.62 21.96
CA GLY A 1076 21.84 -15.31 20.69
C GLY A 1076 22.66 -16.58 20.86
N CYS A 1077 22.30 -17.64 20.14
CA CYS A 1077 23.06 -18.87 20.14
C CYS A 1077 23.01 -19.64 18.82
N ILE A 1078 24.06 -20.43 18.56
CA ILE A 1078 24.17 -21.39 17.46
C ILE A 1078 24.79 -22.67 18.00
N GLY A 1079 24.25 -23.82 17.62
CA GLY A 1079 24.85 -25.11 17.90
C GLY A 1079 24.49 -25.65 19.29
N MET A 1080 25.40 -26.41 19.88
CA MET A 1080 25.17 -27.09 21.16
C MET A 1080 25.33 -26.13 22.32
N SER A 1081 24.59 -26.34 23.42
CA SER A 1081 24.93 -25.74 24.71
C SER A 1081 26.16 -26.38 25.33
N GLU A 1082 26.72 -25.74 26.37
CA GLU A 1082 27.87 -26.28 27.09
C GLU A 1082 27.57 -27.67 27.65
N GLU A 1083 26.47 -27.83 28.41
CA GLU A 1083 26.11 -29.12 28.99
C GLU A 1083 25.82 -30.22 27.94
N GLN A 1084 25.31 -29.84 26.76
CA GLN A 1084 25.13 -30.78 25.64
C GLN A 1084 26.46 -31.19 25.02
N ALA A 1085 27.39 -30.24 24.88
CA ALA A 1085 28.73 -30.51 24.38
C ALA A 1085 29.51 -31.39 25.37
N GLU A 1086 29.42 -31.13 26.67
CA GLU A 1086 30.03 -31.98 27.71
C GLU A 1086 29.43 -33.40 27.69
N GLN A 1087 28.10 -33.53 27.57
CA GLN A 1087 27.43 -34.83 27.50
C GLN A 1087 27.82 -35.61 26.24
N THR A 1088 28.03 -34.91 25.12
CA THR A 1088 28.31 -35.53 23.81
C THR A 1088 29.81 -35.83 23.65
N PHE A 1089 30.70 -35.00 24.20
CA PHE A 1089 32.14 -35.00 23.90
C PHE A 1089 33.08 -34.99 25.13
N GLY A 1090 32.59 -34.79 26.35
CA GLY A 1090 33.37 -34.75 27.61
C GLY A 1090 33.66 -33.34 28.15
N ALA A 1091 33.76 -33.19 29.48
CA ALA A 1091 33.76 -31.93 30.25
C ALA A 1091 35.02 -31.03 30.15
N ASP A 1092 35.84 -31.25 29.14
CA ASP A 1092 37.14 -30.60 28.99
C ASP A 1092 37.05 -29.56 27.86
N ASN A 1093 36.45 -28.37 28.09
CA ASN A 1093 36.51 -27.04 27.39
C ASN A 1093 35.25 -26.21 27.77
N ILE A 1094 35.17 -24.86 27.78
CA ILE A 1094 34.27 -24.04 26.89
C ILE A 1094 34.07 -22.58 27.37
N GLU A 1095 33.97 -21.62 26.43
CA GLU A 1095 33.05 -20.43 26.42
C GLU A 1095 32.73 -20.08 24.94
N LEU A 1096 33.72 -20.30 24.04
CA LEU A 1096 33.50 -20.80 22.68
C LEU A 1096 33.54 -22.33 22.72
N ILE A 1097 32.55 -23.03 22.16
CA ILE A 1097 32.53 -24.50 22.21
C ILE A 1097 33.29 -25.07 21.03
N THR A 1098 34.49 -25.60 21.27
CA THR A 1098 35.37 -26.13 20.24
C THR A 1098 35.66 -27.62 20.41
N LEU A 1099 35.66 -28.37 19.31
CA LEU A 1099 36.10 -29.77 19.26
C LEU A 1099 37.62 -29.85 19.03
N LEU A 1100 38.39 -30.20 20.06
CA LEU A 1100 39.85 -30.36 19.95
C LEU A 1100 40.24 -31.46 18.94
N THR A 1101 39.43 -32.52 18.86
CA THR A 1101 39.64 -33.64 17.93
C THR A 1101 39.45 -33.24 16.46
N GLU A 1102 38.79 -32.11 16.20
CA GLU A 1102 38.52 -31.57 14.87
C GLU A 1102 39.19 -30.21 14.68
N ASN A 1103 40.47 -30.07 15.07
CA ASN A 1103 41.24 -28.84 14.89
C ASN A 1103 40.55 -27.59 15.48
N GLU A 1104 39.99 -27.75 16.69
CA GLU A 1104 39.25 -26.70 17.40
C GLU A 1104 38.06 -26.14 16.61
N ARG A 1105 37.38 -26.99 15.83
CA ARG A 1105 36.13 -26.64 15.15
C ARG A 1105 35.09 -26.11 16.12
N VAL A 1106 34.48 -24.98 15.80
CA VAL A 1106 33.45 -24.34 16.62
C VAL A 1106 32.11 -25.07 16.41
N VAL A 1107 31.55 -25.63 17.49
CA VAL A 1107 30.29 -26.38 17.50
C VAL A 1107 29.20 -25.75 18.36
N GLY A 1108 29.53 -24.70 19.10
CA GLY A 1108 28.59 -23.91 19.87
C GLY A 1108 29.10 -22.48 20.09
N LEU A 1109 28.20 -21.51 19.94
CA LEU A 1109 28.46 -20.08 20.14
C LEU A 1109 27.27 -19.46 20.87
N HIS A 1110 27.54 -18.68 21.91
CA HIS A 1110 26.55 -18.04 22.77
C HIS A 1110 26.93 -16.58 23.02
N VAL A 1111 25.97 -15.67 22.95
CA VAL A 1111 26.15 -14.25 23.26
C VAL A 1111 24.94 -13.71 24.02
N VAL A 1112 25.17 -13.13 25.19
CA VAL A 1112 24.16 -12.41 25.97
C VAL A 1112 24.53 -10.93 25.94
N ALA A 1113 23.91 -10.16 25.06
CA ALA A 1113 24.28 -8.78 24.78
C ALA A 1113 23.19 -8.04 23.98
N PRO A 1114 23.22 -6.70 23.90
CA PRO A 1114 22.41 -5.95 22.95
C PRO A 1114 22.68 -6.41 21.50
N ASN A 1115 21.62 -6.45 20.68
CA ASN A 1115 21.67 -6.85 19.26
C ASN A 1115 22.23 -8.28 19.05
N ALA A 1116 21.96 -9.20 19.98
CA ALA A 1116 22.51 -10.56 19.94
C ALA A 1116 22.14 -11.30 18.65
N GLY A 1117 20.95 -11.03 18.08
CA GLY A 1117 20.52 -11.60 16.81
C GLY A 1117 21.43 -11.22 15.64
N GLU A 1118 21.77 -9.93 15.53
CA GLU A 1118 22.63 -9.41 14.45
C GLU A 1118 24.04 -9.98 14.54
N ILE A 1119 24.58 -10.06 15.75
CA ILE A 1119 25.90 -10.66 16.02
C ILE A 1119 25.91 -12.13 15.59
N THR A 1120 24.91 -12.89 16.04
CA THR A 1120 24.83 -14.35 15.86
C THR A 1120 24.69 -14.71 14.37
N GLN A 1121 23.94 -13.94 13.59
CA GLN A 1121 23.61 -14.28 12.21
C GLN A 1121 24.83 -14.48 11.31
N GLY A 1122 25.88 -13.65 11.46
CA GLY A 1122 27.11 -13.77 10.68
C GLY A 1122 27.91 -15.03 11.03
N TYR A 1123 28.05 -15.33 12.32
CA TYR A 1123 28.79 -16.52 12.78
C TYR A 1123 28.10 -17.83 12.42
N ALA A 1124 26.76 -17.84 12.26
CA ALA A 1124 26.05 -19.03 11.80
C ALA A 1124 26.53 -19.48 10.41
N VAL A 1125 26.84 -18.53 9.51
CA VAL A 1125 27.41 -18.83 8.19
C VAL A 1125 28.80 -19.42 8.33
N ALA A 1126 29.66 -18.81 9.16
CA ALA A 1126 31.03 -19.29 9.40
C ALA A 1126 31.02 -20.72 9.99
N MET A 1127 30.18 -20.99 10.99
CA MET A 1127 30.05 -22.31 11.60
C MET A 1127 29.50 -23.35 10.61
N LYS A 1128 28.56 -22.97 9.73
CA LYS A 1128 28.09 -23.82 8.62
C LYS A 1128 29.21 -24.19 7.64
N MET A 1129 30.17 -23.30 7.43
CA MET A 1129 31.38 -23.54 6.64
C MET A 1129 32.46 -24.36 7.38
N GLY A 1130 32.23 -24.68 8.66
CA GLY A 1130 33.16 -25.46 9.47
C GLY A 1130 34.24 -24.63 10.15
N ALA A 1131 33.97 -23.36 10.47
CA ALA A 1131 34.91 -22.47 11.14
C ALA A 1131 35.53 -23.09 12.40
N THR A 1132 36.82 -22.81 12.57
CA THR A 1132 37.67 -23.23 13.69
C THR A 1132 38.03 -22.04 14.57
N LYS A 1133 38.52 -22.28 15.79
CA LYS A 1133 39.02 -21.19 16.65
C LYS A 1133 40.10 -20.34 15.97
N ALA A 1134 40.97 -20.97 15.17
CA ALA A 1134 42.00 -20.27 14.41
C ALA A 1134 41.42 -19.27 13.39
N ASP A 1135 40.27 -19.58 12.78
CA ASP A 1135 39.60 -18.66 11.84
C ASP A 1135 39.07 -17.42 12.57
N PHE A 1136 38.55 -17.60 13.80
CA PHE A 1136 38.11 -16.48 14.66
C PHE A 1136 39.30 -15.60 15.08
N ASP A 1137 40.43 -16.20 15.46
CA ASP A 1137 41.64 -15.46 15.86
C ASP A 1137 42.33 -14.75 14.70
N ALA A 1138 42.25 -15.31 13.49
CA ALA A 1138 42.77 -14.69 12.29
C ALA A 1138 41.90 -13.52 11.78
N THR A 1139 40.63 -13.48 12.19
CA THR A 1139 39.69 -12.44 11.79
C THR A 1139 39.96 -11.15 12.56
N VAL A 1140 40.10 -10.03 11.84
CA VAL A 1140 40.30 -8.72 12.47
C VAL A 1140 38.96 -8.15 12.93
N GLY A 1141 38.87 -7.78 14.21
CA GLY A 1141 37.68 -7.15 14.79
C GLY A 1141 37.34 -5.78 14.19
N ILE A 1142 36.05 -5.46 14.13
CA ILE A 1142 35.55 -4.12 13.79
C ILE A 1142 35.42 -3.32 15.09
N HIS A 1143 36.13 -2.20 15.23
CA HIS A 1143 36.21 -1.46 16.48
C HIS A 1143 35.57 -0.06 16.39
N PRO A 1144 34.75 0.37 17.38
CA PRO A 1144 34.27 -0.39 18.54
C PRO A 1144 32.98 -1.16 18.23
N THR A 1145 32.95 -2.48 18.48
CA THR A 1145 31.72 -3.28 18.40
C THR A 1145 31.69 -4.42 19.43
N ILE A 1146 30.51 -4.79 19.93
CA ILE A 1146 30.36 -5.95 20.84
C ILE A 1146 30.86 -7.25 20.17
N SER A 1147 30.60 -7.40 18.87
CA SER A 1147 30.95 -8.59 18.10
C SER A 1147 32.47 -8.82 18.01
N GLU A 1148 33.30 -7.77 18.13
CA GLU A 1148 34.76 -7.88 18.01
C GLU A 1148 35.37 -8.78 19.10
N GLU A 1149 34.73 -8.89 20.27
CA GLU A 1149 35.20 -9.71 21.38
C GLU A 1149 35.40 -11.17 20.98
N PHE A 1150 34.59 -11.70 20.06
CA PHE A 1150 34.75 -13.06 19.53
C PHE A 1150 36.08 -13.30 18.82
N THR A 1151 36.71 -12.25 18.28
CA THR A 1151 38.03 -12.33 17.64
C THR A 1151 39.18 -12.24 18.64
N LEU A 1152 38.88 -11.95 19.92
CA LEU A 1152 39.87 -11.69 20.97
C LEU A 1152 39.82 -12.71 22.12
N LEU A 1153 38.95 -13.71 22.05
CA LEU A 1153 38.78 -14.72 23.11
C LEU A 1153 40.05 -15.57 23.30
N LYS A 1154 40.73 -15.38 24.43
CA LYS A 1154 41.94 -16.13 24.83
C LYS A 1154 41.82 -16.84 26.17
N ILE A 1155 40.87 -16.43 27.00
CA ILE A 1155 40.64 -17.01 28.32
C ILE A 1155 39.80 -18.28 28.14
N THR A 1156 40.15 -19.34 28.87
CA THR A 1156 39.40 -20.59 28.87
C THR A 1156 38.90 -20.87 30.29
N LYS A 1157 37.67 -21.37 30.46
CA LYS A 1157 37.18 -21.79 31.79
C LYS A 1157 38.13 -22.76 32.50
N ARG A 1158 38.75 -23.69 31.77
CA ARG A 1158 39.72 -24.67 32.31
C ARG A 1158 40.93 -24.01 32.98
N SER A 1159 41.37 -22.85 32.48
CA SER A 1159 42.49 -22.12 33.08
C SER A 1159 42.19 -21.59 34.48
N GLY A 1160 40.91 -21.49 34.86
CA GLY A 1160 40.46 -20.89 36.11
C GLY A 1160 40.66 -19.37 36.17
N ILE A 1161 41.15 -18.75 35.09
CA ILE A 1161 41.32 -17.30 34.99
C ILE A 1161 39.95 -16.65 34.86
N SER A 1162 39.71 -15.61 35.65
CA SER A 1162 38.45 -14.86 35.62
C SER A 1162 38.24 -14.21 34.25
N PRO A 1163 37.04 -14.32 33.64
CA PRO A 1163 36.71 -13.63 32.40
C PRO A 1163 36.39 -12.13 32.61
N PHE A 1164 36.24 -11.67 33.86
CA PHE A 1164 35.94 -10.27 34.17
C PHE A 1164 37.10 -9.35 33.79
N LYS A 1165 36.86 -8.44 32.84
CA LYS A 1165 37.77 -7.33 32.52
C LYS A 1165 37.46 -6.13 33.43
N THR A 1166 38.41 -5.69 34.25
CA THR A 1166 38.27 -4.46 35.05
C THR A 1166 38.73 -3.24 34.22
N GLY A 1167 37.88 -2.78 33.29
CA GLY A 1167 38.14 -1.59 32.47
C GLY A 1167 39.36 -1.69 31.53
N CYS A 1168 39.65 -0.59 30.81
CA CYS A 1168 40.81 -0.48 29.92
C CYS A 1168 42.14 -0.64 30.65
#